data_AF-A0A252BP28-F1
#
_entry.id   AF-A0A252BP28-F1
#
_cell.length_a   1.000
_cell.length_b   1.000
_cell.length_c   1.000
_cell.angle_alpha   90.00
_cell.angle_beta   90.00
_cell.angle_gamma   90.00
#
_symmetry.space_group_name_H-M   'P 1'
#
loop_
_entity.id
_entity.type
_entity.pdbx_description
1 polymer ?
#
loop_
_entity_poly.entity_id
_entity_poly.type
_entity_poly.pdbx_seq_one_letter_code
_entity_poly.pdbx_strand_id
1 'polypeptide(L)'
;MTHPTTNPASRPAAPFAEFLLSRAPRSPLRNAVSAAHYRPEAECVDALLPRADLTPEQDRQATRIAHGLAEAARDSSPDIVGSLLQAFPLSSPEGQSVLALEEALLRIPDSATQDALIRSLVGDTDWGRHISKRRASVVNSIALNLSLAGRFNQSKGFSLRRLTLQTSTPMVRRSLEKAIRAIGSGFILGSTLAQALRLSAPAEKYGLTYAYDPQVNTALTAYQALDALTVYEDALEDISQHAGITGDFHDRPMLYVRLPALSARFSRFRRERIMTELLPILQRLTIRARQLDVGILLSSEDSTHLELTLDLLEALCVLPELRNWNGLGMTVQTYDRRASSVVDFLIDLGRRTGRRVLVRLVKGSCWNSEIRQAQKTGLADFPVFTRRCHTDVSYLACARQLLESLDATYPQFATHNPRTIGHILALAGQVRPGDFEFACLHGLGLALAQHLRNQQGMNLPCRVHAPIGEVASLMPSFVRQLLENGAASLVVSRDEDPAITIEALTADPVEATRAILRTERPNRAVRAPSDIFQPGRRNAAGLDLFNELTLRALHETLDGDAPFLHARALTPGVTSQHDRSRLLYNPADRHDPIGDVVETDGKTLLSALETAEHALASWAGSSPEVRIACLGKAADLIEAHRIELMALLVREAGKTLPAAQDEVREAVSILRHDAERLQGRDYHLQASPLGLVACISPWSSPLAAFVQQISVSLAAGNVVLAKPAEQTPFIASRTVQLLHNAGIPPEVLHLLPGDGSVGERLVADHRVDAVMFTGSTPVGKAVSRQIFDRQGRTGTPVPLVARTGGQNAMLVDSSAHAEQVVQDILSSAFDSAGQRCSSLRILLIQEDCADHVLELLKGAIQDLAIGNPARLSTDIGPIISPEARTEAMDHVEMMRRAGRTVWSPELGENCRYGHFLPPTLIEIGRVADIPHEVFGPVLHVRRFNRNEMDGVIDAVNSMGYGLTFGVHSRVAMTVDRTTNRIQAGNIYVNRAITGAVIGSQPFGGSGLSGCGPKAGGPFALRRMSARTSPWFAPKDANPGSIPRHAQSLVTFLESRDAVSARQIRQDIAHAMTGFSMTLPGPAGETNTLTLKPCGPVLCAGESWPAILRAVGMALGTGNPALVLGPDHALDWMQRLSPGLADRIQRVDPGALPECAVMIMERHSPRALQAASTLTAREGRIVPIHVLDCLRPEWLLEEHVVTVNTAALCGDLTTMALS
;
A
#
# COMPACT_ATOMS: atom_id res chain seq x y z
N MET A 1 -11.76 8.78 -57.68
CA MET A 1 -13.16 8.48 -58.05
C MET A 1 -13.86 7.93 -56.82
N THR A 2 -15.04 8.49 -56.53
CA THR A 2 -16.00 8.21 -55.43
C THR A 2 -15.47 8.32 -54.00
N HIS A 3 -15.60 9.54 -53.46
CA HIS A 3 -15.65 9.81 -52.02
C HIS A 3 -16.74 8.96 -51.35
N PRO A 4 -16.48 8.30 -50.21
CA PRO A 4 -17.56 7.80 -49.37
C PRO A 4 -18.22 9.01 -48.73
N THR A 5 -19.49 9.21 -49.06
CA THR A 5 -20.40 10.14 -48.41
C THR A 5 -20.37 9.90 -46.90
N THR A 6 -19.91 10.92 -46.18
CA THR A 6 -20.01 11.04 -44.74
C THR A 6 -21.48 10.93 -44.33
N ASN A 7 -21.84 9.82 -43.68
CA ASN A 7 -23.03 9.75 -42.85
C ASN A 7 -22.94 10.92 -41.85
N PRO A 8 -24.01 11.69 -41.57
CA PRO A 8 -23.95 12.76 -40.60
C PRO A 8 -23.62 12.13 -39.25
N ALA A 9 -22.38 12.31 -38.82
CA ALA A 9 -21.85 11.73 -37.60
C ALA A 9 -22.78 12.13 -36.45
N SER A 10 -23.34 11.13 -35.78
CA SER A 10 -23.81 11.27 -34.41
C SER A 10 -22.75 12.08 -33.66
N ARG A 11 -23.14 13.18 -33.01
CA ARG A 11 -22.25 13.90 -32.09
C ARG A 11 -21.50 12.86 -31.24
N PRO A 12 -20.16 12.95 -31.11
CA PRO A 12 -19.46 12.09 -30.18
C PRO A 12 -20.13 12.24 -28.81
N ALA A 13 -20.48 11.11 -28.19
CA ALA A 13 -21.09 11.13 -26.87
C ALA A 13 -20.20 11.90 -25.90
N ALA A 14 -20.79 12.59 -24.92
CA ALA A 14 -20.03 13.26 -23.88
C ALA A 14 -18.99 12.29 -23.26
N PRO A 15 -17.73 12.72 -23.02
CA PRO A 15 -16.65 11.79 -22.66
C PRO A 15 -16.93 10.91 -21.44
N PHE A 16 -17.74 11.39 -20.48
CA PHE A 16 -18.12 10.70 -19.26
C PHE A 16 -19.59 10.22 -19.24
N ALA A 17 -20.27 10.17 -20.40
CA ALA A 17 -21.67 9.74 -20.48
C ALA A 17 -21.89 8.33 -19.89
N GLU A 18 -20.89 7.47 -20.00
CA GLU A 18 -20.91 6.09 -19.48
C GLU A 18 -20.13 5.92 -18.17
N PHE A 19 -19.88 7.01 -17.43
CA PHE A 19 -19.14 6.98 -16.18
C PHE A 19 -19.68 5.94 -15.19
N LEU A 20 -21.01 5.91 -15.02
CA LEU A 20 -21.73 4.89 -14.25
C LEU A 20 -22.66 4.09 -15.16
N LEU A 21 -22.21 2.92 -15.61
CA LEU A 21 -23.04 1.98 -16.39
C LEU A 21 -24.27 1.48 -15.60
N SER A 22 -24.17 1.45 -14.27
CA SER A 22 -25.24 1.01 -13.38
C SER A 22 -25.33 1.92 -12.16
N ARG A 23 -26.54 2.37 -11.84
CA ARG A 23 -26.84 3.29 -10.73
C ARG A 23 -27.50 2.54 -9.58
N ALA A 24 -27.08 2.83 -8.35
CA ALA A 24 -27.72 2.29 -7.15
C ALA A 24 -29.13 2.89 -6.92
N PRO A 25 -30.03 2.16 -6.24
CA PRO A 25 -31.36 2.67 -5.88
C PRO A 25 -31.28 4.00 -5.10
N ARG A 26 -32.24 4.88 -5.36
CA ARG A 26 -32.39 6.16 -4.66
C ARG A 26 -33.51 6.04 -3.63
N SER A 27 -33.17 5.92 -2.35
CA SER A 27 -34.13 6.03 -1.25
C SER A 27 -33.57 6.90 -0.12
N PRO A 28 -34.43 7.57 0.67
CA PRO A 28 -33.98 8.37 1.81
C PRO A 28 -33.13 7.57 2.82
N LEU A 29 -33.50 6.32 3.07
CA LEU A 29 -32.76 5.44 4.00
C LEU A 29 -31.40 5.02 3.43
N ARG A 30 -31.31 4.73 2.13
CA ARG A 30 -30.02 4.45 1.49
C ARG A 30 -29.10 5.67 1.50
N ASN A 31 -29.65 6.87 1.26
CA ASN A 31 -28.88 8.11 1.40
C ASN A 31 -28.41 8.34 2.84
N ALA A 32 -29.23 8.00 3.84
CA ALA A 32 -28.84 8.09 5.25
C ALA A 32 -27.67 7.15 5.59
N VAL A 33 -27.67 5.92 5.05
CA VAL A 33 -26.54 4.97 5.16
C VAL A 33 -25.27 5.58 4.55
N SER A 34 -25.32 6.05 3.30
CA SER A 34 -24.13 6.64 2.65
C SER A 34 -23.65 7.91 3.37
N ALA A 35 -24.56 8.72 3.91
CA ALA A 35 -24.22 9.96 4.64
C ALA A 35 -23.62 9.69 6.03
N ALA A 36 -23.89 8.55 6.65
CA ALA A 36 -23.34 8.18 7.94
C ALA A 36 -21.88 7.66 7.86
N HIS A 37 -21.37 7.35 6.66
CA HIS A 37 -20.09 6.67 6.46
C HIS A 37 -18.92 7.36 7.18
N TYR A 38 -18.81 8.69 7.07
CA TYR A 38 -17.76 9.48 7.71
C TYR A 38 -18.32 10.53 8.66
N ARG A 39 -19.49 10.27 9.27
CA ARG A 39 -20.05 11.18 10.27
C ARG A 39 -19.08 11.29 11.45
N PRO A 40 -18.80 12.49 11.98
CA PRO A 40 -17.87 12.66 13.09
C PRO A 40 -18.21 11.75 14.28
N GLU A 41 -17.21 11.09 14.84
CA GLU A 41 -17.40 10.06 15.87
C GLU A 41 -18.17 10.57 17.09
N ALA A 42 -17.90 11.82 17.51
CA ALA A 42 -18.61 12.43 18.62
C ALA A 42 -20.12 12.57 18.35
N GLU A 43 -20.51 12.94 17.13
CA GLU A 43 -21.93 13.07 16.74
C GLU A 43 -22.62 11.71 16.67
N CYS A 44 -21.92 10.69 16.17
CA CYS A 44 -22.42 9.31 16.19
C CYS A 44 -22.70 8.85 17.63
N VAL A 45 -21.74 9.04 18.54
CA VAL A 45 -21.89 8.62 19.94
C VAL A 45 -23.03 9.37 20.64
N ASP A 46 -23.19 10.68 20.42
CA ASP A 46 -24.32 11.44 21.00
C ASP A 46 -25.68 10.92 20.56
N ALA A 47 -25.81 10.51 19.29
CA ALA A 47 -27.04 9.94 18.76
C ALA A 47 -27.32 8.52 19.29
N LEU A 48 -26.28 7.75 19.61
CA LEU A 48 -26.39 6.35 20.04
C LEU A 48 -26.59 6.21 21.54
N LEU A 49 -25.99 7.08 22.37
CA LEU A 49 -26.04 6.99 23.84
C LEU A 49 -27.46 6.86 24.41
N PRO A 50 -28.45 7.70 24.03
CA PRO A 50 -29.82 7.58 24.56
C PRO A 50 -30.47 6.22 24.24
N ARG A 51 -30.09 5.60 23.12
CA ARG A 51 -30.58 4.27 22.71
C ARG A 51 -29.85 3.12 23.42
N ALA A 52 -28.75 3.39 24.10
CA ALA A 52 -28.05 2.42 24.94
C ALA A 52 -28.42 2.55 26.44
N ASP A 53 -29.22 3.54 26.84
CA ASP A 53 -29.48 3.83 28.25
C ASP A 53 -30.41 2.85 28.96
N LEU A 54 -29.96 2.29 30.08
CA LEU A 54 -30.81 1.51 30.97
C LEU A 54 -31.40 2.38 32.07
N THR A 55 -32.61 2.03 32.52
CA THR A 55 -33.09 2.50 33.83
C THR A 55 -32.22 1.93 34.95
N PRO A 56 -32.16 2.56 36.14
CA PRO A 56 -31.35 2.04 37.25
C PRO A 56 -31.70 0.61 37.67
N GLU A 57 -32.95 0.17 37.49
CA GLU A 57 -33.35 -1.21 37.79
C GLU A 57 -32.86 -2.19 36.72
N GLN A 58 -33.01 -1.83 35.44
CA GLN A 58 -32.47 -2.60 34.34
C GLN A 58 -30.95 -2.74 34.44
N ASP A 59 -30.23 -1.67 34.83
CA ASP A 59 -28.78 -1.73 34.97
C ASP A 59 -28.35 -2.66 36.12
N ARG A 60 -29.03 -2.62 37.27
CA ARG A 60 -28.82 -3.61 38.34
C ARG A 60 -29.05 -5.04 37.84
N GLN A 61 -30.09 -5.25 37.04
CA GLN A 61 -30.38 -6.55 36.43
C GLN A 61 -29.28 -6.99 35.45
N ALA A 62 -28.87 -6.10 34.55
CA ALA A 62 -27.82 -6.35 33.57
C ALA A 62 -26.50 -6.73 34.25
N THR A 63 -26.11 -5.98 35.30
CA THR A 63 -24.91 -6.24 36.10
C THR A 63 -24.96 -7.59 36.78
N ARG A 64 -26.10 -7.95 37.40
CA ARG A 64 -26.28 -9.26 38.05
C ARG A 64 -26.14 -10.42 37.06
N ILE A 65 -26.76 -10.31 35.89
CA ILE A 65 -26.67 -11.33 34.83
C ILE A 65 -25.22 -11.41 34.32
N ALA A 66 -24.60 -10.28 34.03
CA ALA A 66 -23.23 -10.21 33.54
C ALA A 66 -22.23 -10.84 34.51
N HIS A 67 -22.36 -10.58 35.82
CA HIS A 67 -21.54 -11.20 36.86
C HIS A 67 -21.72 -12.73 36.88
N GLY A 68 -22.96 -13.22 36.92
CA GLY A 68 -23.22 -14.67 36.94
C GLY A 68 -22.68 -15.38 35.69
N LEU A 69 -22.81 -14.76 34.51
CA LEU A 69 -22.24 -15.28 33.26
C LEU A 69 -20.70 -15.28 33.29
N ALA A 70 -20.08 -14.24 33.83
CA ALA A 70 -18.63 -14.15 33.96
C ALA A 70 -18.07 -15.17 34.96
N GLU A 71 -18.77 -15.41 36.08
CA GLU A 71 -18.43 -16.47 37.05
C GLU A 71 -18.54 -17.85 36.43
N ALA A 72 -19.64 -18.14 35.73
CA ALA A 72 -19.85 -19.42 35.05
C ALA A 72 -18.78 -19.68 33.96
N ALA A 73 -18.39 -18.64 33.22
CA ALA A 73 -17.31 -18.74 32.24
C ALA A 73 -15.96 -19.04 32.90
N ARG A 74 -15.66 -18.43 34.06
CA ARG A 74 -14.41 -18.65 34.81
C ARG A 74 -14.31 -20.05 35.43
N ASP A 75 -15.43 -20.63 35.84
CA ASP A 75 -15.47 -21.95 36.48
C ASP A 75 -15.49 -23.12 35.47
N SER A 76 -15.56 -22.82 34.17
CA SER A 76 -15.49 -23.81 33.09
C SER A 76 -14.03 -24.23 32.82
N SER A 77 -13.77 -25.53 32.61
CA SER A 77 -12.43 -26.01 32.22
C SER A 77 -12.01 -25.37 30.89
N PRO A 78 -10.81 -24.76 30.80
CA PRO A 78 -10.33 -24.23 29.53
C PRO A 78 -10.18 -25.39 28.54
N ASP A 79 -10.66 -25.16 27.31
CA ASP A 79 -10.38 -26.08 26.21
C ASP A 79 -8.89 -26.04 25.83
N ILE A 80 -8.51 -26.82 24.82
CA ILE A 80 -7.10 -26.93 24.36
C ILE A 80 -6.55 -25.55 23.98
N VAL A 81 -7.39 -24.70 23.41
CA VAL A 81 -7.00 -23.36 22.97
C VAL A 81 -6.85 -22.43 24.16
N GLY A 82 -7.84 -22.38 25.05
CA GLY A 82 -7.77 -21.58 26.26
C GLY A 82 -6.51 -21.90 27.04
N SER A 83 -6.14 -23.19 27.12
CA SER A 83 -4.90 -23.66 27.74
C SER A 83 -3.63 -23.19 27.03
N LEU A 84 -3.67 -23.02 25.70
CA LEU A 84 -2.53 -22.57 24.90
C LEU A 84 -2.35 -21.04 24.98
N LEU A 85 -3.43 -20.28 24.85
CA LEU A 85 -3.44 -18.82 25.00
C LEU A 85 -3.07 -18.39 26.43
N GLN A 86 -3.37 -19.22 27.43
CA GLN A 86 -2.86 -19.08 28.81
C GLN A 86 -1.34 -19.23 28.86
N ALA A 87 -0.81 -20.31 28.28
CA ALA A 87 0.63 -20.56 28.32
C ALA A 87 1.46 -19.61 27.45
N PHE A 88 0.91 -19.14 26.33
CA PHE A 88 1.51 -18.19 25.41
C PHE A 88 0.55 -17.04 25.11
N PRO A 89 0.46 -16.03 26.01
CA PRO A 89 -0.38 -14.86 25.78
C PRO A 89 -0.04 -14.18 24.45
N LEU A 90 -1.05 -13.73 23.70
CA LEU A 90 -0.86 -13.13 22.37
C LEU A 90 -0.01 -11.84 22.40
N SER A 91 0.05 -11.16 23.54
CA SER A 91 0.89 -9.99 23.76
C SER A 91 2.37 -10.34 23.95
N SER A 92 2.71 -11.62 24.18
CA SER A 92 4.09 -12.05 24.42
C SER A 92 4.81 -12.36 23.10
N PRO A 93 6.14 -12.20 23.03
CA PRO A 93 6.93 -12.61 21.87
C PRO A 93 6.74 -14.09 21.49
N GLU A 94 6.56 -14.96 22.48
CA GLU A 94 6.28 -16.39 22.29
C GLU A 94 4.91 -16.61 21.65
N GLY A 95 3.85 -15.95 22.14
CA GLY A 95 2.52 -16.02 21.53
C GLY A 95 2.51 -15.53 20.09
N GLN A 96 3.23 -14.45 19.80
CA GLN A 96 3.40 -13.93 18.43
C GLN A 96 4.13 -14.93 17.52
N SER A 97 5.19 -15.57 18.00
CA SER A 97 5.90 -16.59 17.23
C SER A 97 5.06 -17.85 16.98
N VAL A 98 4.22 -18.28 17.94
CA VAL A 98 3.28 -19.39 17.74
C VAL A 98 2.25 -19.01 16.68
N LEU A 99 1.63 -17.84 16.77
CA LEU A 99 0.68 -17.36 15.77
C LEU A 99 1.32 -17.29 14.37
N ALA A 100 2.52 -16.74 14.25
CA ALA A 100 3.22 -16.66 12.96
C ALA A 100 3.54 -18.05 12.37
N LEU A 101 3.92 -19.03 13.22
CA LEU A 101 4.12 -20.41 12.79
C LEU A 101 2.81 -21.07 12.38
N GLU A 102 1.73 -20.90 13.16
CA GLU A 102 0.40 -21.39 12.83
C GLU A 102 -0.12 -20.81 11.52
N GLU A 103 0.15 -19.53 11.30
CA GLU A 103 -0.31 -18.81 10.12
C GLU A 103 0.39 -19.26 8.85
N ALA A 104 1.66 -19.70 8.88
CA ALA A 104 2.41 -19.95 7.63
C ALA A 104 2.89 -21.40 7.47
N LEU A 105 3.26 -22.09 8.55
CA LEU A 105 4.05 -23.33 8.46
C LEU A 105 3.35 -24.43 7.65
N LEU A 106 2.04 -24.61 7.86
CA LEU A 106 1.27 -25.67 7.19
C LEU A 106 0.94 -25.39 5.72
N ARG A 107 1.10 -24.15 5.24
CA ARG A 107 0.85 -23.79 3.83
C ARG A 107 2.10 -23.79 2.97
N ILE A 108 3.28 -23.69 3.59
CA ILE A 108 4.55 -23.72 2.86
C ILE A 108 4.74 -25.12 2.27
N PRO A 109 4.83 -25.27 0.93
CA PRO A 109 4.92 -26.58 0.29
C PRO A 109 6.29 -27.24 0.46
N ASP A 110 7.37 -26.46 0.63
CA ASP A 110 8.74 -26.97 0.69
C ASP A 110 9.35 -26.94 2.10
N SER A 111 10.10 -27.99 2.44
CA SER A 111 10.68 -28.14 3.78
C SER A 111 11.77 -27.11 4.08
N ALA A 112 12.50 -26.62 3.08
CA ALA A 112 13.63 -25.71 3.32
C ALA A 112 13.14 -24.34 3.82
N THR A 113 12.03 -23.85 3.26
CA THR A 113 11.37 -22.62 3.67
C THR A 113 10.64 -22.80 5.01
N GLN A 114 10.01 -23.95 5.26
CA GLN A 114 9.49 -24.30 6.59
C GLN A 114 10.58 -24.25 7.66
N ASP A 115 11.73 -24.87 7.40
CA ASP A 115 12.87 -24.89 8.31
C ASP A 115 13.50 -23.50 8.49
N ALA A 116 13.44 -22.64 7.46
CA ALA A 116 13.87 -21.24 7.56
C ALA A 116 12.91 -20.41 8.43
N LEU A 117 11.60 -20.59 8.27
CA LEU A 117 10.58 -19.96 9.10
C LEU A 117 10.75 -20.35 10.58
N ILE A 118 10.88 -21.65 10.87
CA ILE A 118 11.09 -22.15 12.24
C ILE A 118 12.33 -21.51 12.86
N ARG A 119 13.45 -21.47 12.14
CA ARG A 119 14.68 -20.84 12.65
C ARG A 119 14.50 -19.35 12.90
N SER A 120 13.77 -18.66 12.03
CA SER A 120 13.52 -17.22 12.12
C SER A 120 12.65 -16.83 13.31
N LEU A 121 11.69 -17.68 13.71
CA LEU A 121 10.71 -17.37 14.75
C LEU A 121 11.05 -17.94 16.13
N VAL A 122 11.81 -19.04 16.16
CA VAL A 122 12.11 -19.79 17.40
C VAL A 122 13.50 -19.45 17.95
N GLY A 123 14.41 -18.92 17.12
CA GLY A 123 15.82 -18.72 17.47
C GLY A 123 16.12 -17.75 18.62
N ASP A 124 15.28 -16.73 18.80
CA ASP A 124 15.56 -15.61 19.70
C ASP A 124 14.69 -15.60 20.97
N THR A 125 13.78 -16.56 21.15
CA THR A 125 12.78 -16.61 22.24
C THR A 125 13.13 -17.63 23.34
N ASP A 126 12.94 -17.28 24.62
CA ASP A 126 13.20 -18.18 25.77
C ASP A 126 11.95 -18.98 26.18
N TRP A 127 11.57 -19.93 25.31
CA TRP A 127 10.43 -20.81 25.50
C TRP A 127 10.48 -21.68 26.76
N GLY A 128 11.65 -21.83 27.39
CA GLY A 128 11.84 -22.71 28.55
C GLY A 128 11.16 -22.21 29.83
N ARG A 129 10.79 -20.93 29.89
CA ARG A 129 10.18 -20.28 31.06
C ARG A 129 8.74 -20.76 31.35
N HIS A 130 8.04 -21.27 30.34
CA HIS A 130 6.61 -21.62 30.41
C HIS A 130 6.34 -23.10 30.67
N ILE A 131 7.37 -23.93 30.87
CA ILE A 131 7.21 -25.35 31.19
C ILE A 131 6.70 -25.49 32.62
N SER A 132 5.41 -25.80 32.77
CA SER A 132 4.77 -26.06 34.07
C SER A 132 5.29 -27.37 34.67
N LYS A 133 5.82 -27.31 35.91
CA LYS A 133 6.30 -28.50 36.64
C LYS A 133 5.18 -29.42 37.17
N ARG A 134 3.90 -29.02 37.08
CA ARG A 134 2.80 -29.66 37.84
C ARG A 134 1.81 -30.53 37.04
N ARG A 135 1.79 -30.51 35.70
CA ARG A 135 0.95 -31.42 34.87
C ARG A 135 1.55 -31.73 33.50
N ALA A 136 1.44 -32.97 33.01
CA ALA A 136 1.76 -33.29 31.62
C ALA A 136 0.57 -32.86 30.72
N SER A 137 0.80 -31.90 29.83
CA SER A 137 -0.20 -31.38 28.88
C SER A 137 0.42 -31.21 27.49
N VAL A 138 -0.41 -31.16 26.44
CA VAL A 138 0.02 -30.87 25.06
C VAL A 138 0.82 -29.57 24.98
N VAL A 139 0.40 -28.57 25.76
CA VAL A 139 1.06 -27.27 25.90
C VAL A 139 2.49 -27.39 26.45
N ASN A 140 2.72 -28.25 27.44
CA ASN A 140 4.06 -28.53 27.96
C ASN A 140 4.96 -29.24 26.94
N SER A 141 4.40 -30.11 26.10
CA SER A 141 5.14 -30.71 24.98
C SER A 141 5.52 -29.67 23.91
N ILE A 142 4.63 -28.71 23.62
CA ILE A 142 4.89 -27.59 22.70
C ILE A 142 6.01 -26.70 23.25
N ALA A 143 5.90 -26.24 24.50
CA ALA A 143 6.92 -25.42 25.16
C ALA A 143 8.30 -26.12 25.21
N LEU A 144 8.33 -27.42 25.52
CA LEU A 144 9.56 -28.21 25.51
C LEU A 144 10.18 -28.30 24.10
N ASN A 145 9.36 -28.59 23.08
CA ASN A 145 9.83 -28.70 21.69
C ASN A 145 10.36 -27.35 21.15
N LEU A 146 9.69 -26.24 21.47
CA LEU A 146 10.12 -24.90 21.11
C LEU A 146 11.37 -24.46 21.89
N SER A 147 11.47 -24.80 23.17
CA SER A 147 12.68 -24.54 23.97
C SER A 147 13.90 -25.31 23.48
N LEU A 148 13.70 -26.57 23.08
CA LEU A 148 14.72 -27.34 22.40
C LEU A 148 15.15 -26.61 21.12
N ALA A 149 14.19 -26.27 20.24
CA ALA A 149 14.44 -25.52 19.01
C ALA A 149 15.15 -24.16 19.18
N GLY A 150 14.84 -23.39 20.23
CA GLY A 150 15.49 -22.10 20.52
C GLY A 150 16.92 -22.25 21.04
N ARG A 151 17.15 -23.20 21.95
CA ARG A 151 18.52 -23.54 22.44
C ARG A 151 19.43 -24.05 21.33
N PHE A 152 18.87 -24.53 20.22
CA PHE A 152 19.62 -25.02 19.06
C PHE A 152 20.16 -23.90 18.14
N ASN A 153 19.70 -22.65 18.25
CA ASN A 153 20.08 -21.54 17.36
C ASN A 153 21.19 -20.60 17.91
N GLN A 154 21.53 -20.68 19.21
CA GLN A 154 22.49 -19.75 19.85
C GLN A 154 23.99 -20.10 19.69
N SER A 155 24.36 -21.16 18.99
CA SER A 155 25.76 -21.60 18.90
C SER A 155 26.52 -20.97 17.71
N LYS A 156 27.50 -20.09 17.99
CA LYS A 156 28.45 -19.55 16.99
C LYS A 156 29.68 -20.47 16.87
N GLY A 157 29.93 -21.06 15.69
CA GLY A 157 31.15 -21.84 15.36
C GLY A 157 30.91 -23.22 14.73
N PHE A 158 31.95 -23.84 14.14
CA PHE A 158 31.89 -25.22 13.61
C PHE A 158 32.10 -26.21 14.78
N SER A 159 31.11 -27.04 15.10
CA SER A 159 31.24 -28.09 16.13
C SER A 159 30.48 -29.35 15.72
N LEU A 160 30.86 -30.51 16.27
CA LEU A 160 30.15 -31.80 16.12
C LEU A 160 28.65 -31.72 16.48
N ARG A 161 28.26 -30.72 17.30
CA ARG A 161 26.85 -30.41 17.57
C ARG A 161 26.11 -29.91 16.31
N ARG A 162 26.75 -29.15 15.41
CA ARG A 162 26.12 -28.66 14.16
C ARG A 162 25.74 -29.77 13.18
N LEU A 163 26.54 -30.84 13.14
CA LEU A 163 26.26 -32.04 12.34
C LEU A 163 25.10 -32.86 12.93
N THR A 164 24.96 -32.91 14.26
CA THR A 164 23.78 -33.49 14.93
C THR A 164 22.55 -32.57 14.88
N LEU A 165 22.74 -31.26 14.63
CA LEU A 165 21.67 -30.25 14.47
C LEU A 165 20.99 -30.29 13.09
N GLN A 166 21.73 -30.63 12.02
CA GLN A 166 21.14 -30.81 10.69
C GLN A 166 20.28 -32.08 10.59
N THR A 167 20.57 -33.11 11.40
CA THR A 167 19.82 -34.38 11.36
C THR A 167 18.53 -34.36 12.18
N SER A 168 18.32 -33.42 13.10
CA SER A 168 17.13 -33.34 13.97
C SER A 168 16.04 -32.35 13.51
N THR A 169 16.35 -31.47 12.55
CA THR A 169 15.42 -30.46 12.01
C THR A 169 14.08 -31.06 11.51
N PRO A 170 14.06 -32.20 10.78
CA PRO A 170 12.81 -32.83 10.36
C PRO A 170 11.92 -33.32 11.52
N MET A 171 12.53 -33.70 12.66
CA MET A 171 11.78 -34.16 13.83
C MET A 171 11.10 -33.00 14.56
N VAL A 172 11.79 -31.86 14.69
CA VAL A 172 11.23 -30.62 15.28
C VAL A 172 10.05 -30.13 14.45
N ARG A 173 10.22 -30.03 13.13
CA ARG A 173 9.17 -29.63 12.20
C ARG A 173 7.93 -30.51 12.31
N ARG A 174 8.07 -31.84 12.20
CA ARG A 174 6.95 -32.78 12.35
C ARG A 174 6.24 -32.66 13.70
N SER A 175 6.96 -32.34 14.76
CA SER A 175 6.38 -32.15 16.10
C SER A 175 5.58 -30.85 16.18
N LEU A 176 6.08 -29.76 15.59
CA LEU A 176 5.37 -28.48 15.48
C LEU A 176 4.14 -28.59 14.59
N GLU A 177 4.22 -29.26 13.44
CA GLU A 177 3.07 -29.51 12.55
C GLU A 177 1.94 -30.23 13.28
N LYS A 178 2.26 -31.28 14.05
CA LYS A 178 1.27 -32.00 14.86
C LYS A 178 0.63 -31.10 15.93
N ALA A 179 1.42 -30.25 16.57
CA ALA A 179 0.91 -29.30 17.57
C ALA A 179 -0.05 -28.27 16.93
N ILE A 180 0.37 -27.62 15.85
CA ILE A 180 -0.42 -26.63 15.13
C ILE A 180 -1.74 -27.23 14.62
N ARG A 181 -1.71 -28.45 14.08
CA ARG A 181 -2.94 -29.15 13.65
C ARG A 181 -3.88 -29.44 14.82
N ALA A 182 -3.35 -29.81 15.98
CA ALA A 182 -4.16 -30.02 17.17
C ALA A 182 -4.82 -28.72 17.65
N ILE A 183 -4.11 -27.58 17.58
CA ILE A 183 -4.65 -26.27 17.95
C ILE A 183 -5.74 -25.85 16.97
N GLY A 184 -5.47 -25.92 15.67
CA GLY A 184 -6.43 -25.55 14.63
C GLY A 184 -7.70 -26.40 14.64
N SER A 185 -7.60 -27.67 15.05
CA SER A 185 -8.78 -28.55 15.19
C SER A 185 -9.76 -28.14 16.29
N GLY A 186 -9.37 -27.25 17.22
CA GLY A 186 -10.27 -26.71 18.25
C GLY A 186 -11.21 -25.61 17.75
N PHE A 187 -10.97 -25.05 16.57
CA PHE A 187 -11.69 -23.88 16.03
C PHE A 187 -12.56 -24.16 14.83
N ILE A 188 -12.28 -25.26 14.14
CA ILE A 188 -13.10 -25.74 13.05
C ILE A 188 -14.00 -26.83 13.60
N LEU A 189 -15.29 -26.79 13.27
CA LEU A 189 -16.19 -27.85 13.70
C LEU A 189 -15.86 -29.17 12.99
N GLY A 190 -15.37 -29.10 11.75
CA GLY A 190 -14.90 -30.24 10.97
C GLY A 190 -14.14 -29.77 9.72
N SER A 191 -13.33 -30.65 9.12
CA SER A 191 -12.64 -30.34 7.86
C SER A 191 -13.57 -30.42 6.65
N THR A 192 -14.67 -31.18 6.78
CA THR A 192 -15.75 -31.27 5.79
C THR A 192 -17.09 -31.02 6.45
N LEU A 193 -18.10 -30.63 5.66
CA LEU A 193 -19.45 -30.40 6.17
C LEU A 193 -20.05 -31.67 6.77
N ALA A 194 -19.91 -32.82 6.12
CA ALA A 194 -20.36 -34.11 6.67
C ALA A 194 -19.75 -34.41 8.05
N GLN A 195 -18.47 -34.10 8.25
CA GLN A 195 -17.83 -34.23 9.56
C GLN A 195 -18.41 -33.24 10.57
N ALA A 196 -18.61 -31.99 10.16
CA ALA A 196 -19.15 -30.93 11.00
C ALA A 196 -20.57 -31.25 11.48
N LEU A 197 -21.44 -31.73 10.60
CA LEU A 197 -22.81 -32.18 10.91
C LEU A 197 -22.79 -33.33 11.94
N ARG A 198 -21.92 -34.32 11.76
CA ARG A 198 -21.78 -35.42 12.74
C ARG A 198 -21.32 -34.91 14.12
N LEU A 199 -20.47 -33.88 14.16
CA LEU A 199 -19.92 -33.32 15.38
C LEU A 199 -20.86 -32.30 16.05
N SER A 200 -21.82 -31.71 15.34
CA SER A 200 -22.86 -30.84 15.92
C SER A 200 -23.98 -31.62 16.63
N ALA A 201 -24.32 -32.82 16.14
CA ALA A 201 -25.44 -33.62 16.63
C ALA A 201 -25.52 -33.81 18.17
N PRO A 202 -24.42 -34.00 18.93
CA PRO A 202 -24.49 -34.07 20.40
C PRO A 202 -24.94 -32.77 21.04
N ALA A 203 -24.50 -31.61 20.51
CA ALA A 203 -24.83 -30.30 21.06
C ALA A 203 -26.25 -29.84 20.68
N GLU A 204 -26.73 -30.26 19.51
CA GLU A 204 -28.11 -30.05 19.06
C GLU A 204 -29.14 -30.70 19.98
N LYS A 205 -28.80 -31.85 20.60
CA LYS A 205 -29.65 -32.49 21.64
C LYS A 205 -29.84 -31.62 22.89
N TYR A 206 -28.95 -30.67 23.14
CA TYR A 206 -29.08 -29.66 24.20
C TYR A 206 -29.81 -28.40 23.70
N GLY A 207 -30.34 -28.40 22.48
CA GLY A 207 -31.12 -27.32 21.90
C GLY A 207 -30.28 -26.16 21.33
N LEU A 208 -28.99 -26.36 21.06
CA LEU A 208 -28.19 -25.43 20.28
C LEU A 208 -28.48 -25.58 18.79
N THR A 209 -28.47 -24.47 18.06
CA THR A 209 -28.61 -24.46 16.59
C THR A 209 -27.30 -24.04 15.94
N TYR A 210 -27.16 -24.24 14.63
CA TYR A 210 -25.91 -23.98 13.91
C TYR A 210 -26.11 -23.03 12.72
N ALA A 211 -25.09 -22.19 12.49
CA ALA A 211 -24.85 -21.49 11.23
C ALA A 211 -23.52 -22.00 10.67
N TYR A 212 -23.61 -22.85 9.67
CA TYR A 212 -22.46 -23.47 9.02
C TYR A 212 -21.82 -22.48 8.07
N ASP A 213 -20.51 -22.32 8.19
CA ASP A 213 -19.72 -21.42 7.37
C ASP A 213 -18.65 -22.22 6.63
N PRO A 214 -18.94 -22.69 5.40
CA PRO A 214 -17.92 -23.18 4.50
C PRO A 214 -16.95 -22.04 4.21
N GLN A 215 -15.77 -22.13 4.78
CA GLN A 215 -14.78 -21.07 4.75
C GLN A 215 -14.06 -21.05 3.39
N VAL A 216 -14.77 -20.54 2.39
CA VAL A 216 -14.24 -20.30 1.05
C VAL A 216 -13.48 -18.97 1.02
N ASN A 217 -12.35 -18.98 0.32
CA ASN A 217 -11.56 -17.76 0.12
C ASN A 217 -12.31 -16.76 -0.76
N THR A 218 -11.94 -15.49 -0.67
CA THR A 218 -12.40 -14.48 -1.64
C THR A 218 -11.91 -14.90 -3.03
N ALA A 219 -12.82 -14.91 -4.01
CA ALA A 219 -12.47 -15.33 -5.35
C ALA A 219 -11.64 -14.24 -6.04
N LEU A 220 -10.50 -14.62 -6.61
CA LEU A 220 -9.72 -13.78 -7.52
C LEU A 220 -9.99 -14.12 -8.98
N THR A 221 -10.54 -15.30 -9.24
CA THR A 221 -10.82 -15.81 -10.59
C THR A 221 -12.26 -16.31 -10.70
N ALA A 222 -12.82 -16.27 -11.91
CA ALA A 222 -14.13 -16.86 -12.17
C ALA A 222 -14.22 -18.36 -11.80
N TYR A 223 -13.11 -19.10 -11.94
CA TYR A 223 -13.04 -20.52 -11.56
C TYR A 223 -13.20 -20.69 -10.04
N GLN A 224 -12.47 -19.92 -9.23
CA GLN A 224 -12.64 -19.94 -7.77
C GLN A 224 -14.07 -19.57 -7.34
N ALA A 225 -14.70 -18.65 -8.06
CA ALA A 225 -16.09 -18.26 -7.80
C ALA A 225 -17.08 -19.40 -8.08
N LEU A 226 -16.84 -20.19 -9.13
CA LEU A 226 -17.65 -21.35 -9.48
C LEU A 226 -17.44 -22.51 -8.50
N ASP A 227 -16.20 -22.76 -8.08
CA ASP A 227 -15.89 -23.75 -7.05
C ASP A 227 -16.57 -23.38 -5.72
N ALA A 228 -16.50 -22.11 -5.32
CA ALA A 228 -17.18 -21.63 -4.12
C ALA A 228 -18.71 -21.77 -4.21
N LEU A 229 -19.30 -21.52 -5.39
CA LEU A 229 -20.73 -21.75 -5.62
C LEU A 229 -21.09 -23.22 -5.41
N THR A 230 -20.30 -24.13 -5.96
CA THR A 230 -20.52 -25.58 -5.82
C THR A 230 -20.48 -25.99 -4.35
N VAL A 231 -19.50 -25.48 -3.59
CA VAL A 231 -19.41 -25.71 -2.13
C VAL A 231 -20.66 -25.23 -1.40
N TYR A 232 -21.22 -24.08 -1.78
CA TYR A 232 -22.45 -23.57 -1.16
C TYR A 232 -23.70 -24.36 -1.56
N GLU A 233 -23.81 -24.80 -2.82
CA GLU A 233 -24.91 -25.62 -3.31
C GLU A 233 -24.92 -27.00 -2.62
N ASP A 234 -23.77 -27.68 -2.57
CA ASP A 234 -23.61 -28.95 -1.85
C ASP A 234 -23.91 -28.79 -0.36
N ALA A 235 -23.46 -27.66 0.23
CA ALA A 235 -23.70 -27.41 1.64
C ALA A 235 -25.19 -27.27 1.99
N LEU A 236 -25.98 -26.64 1.12
CA LEU A 236 -27.43 -26.53 1.33
C LEU A 236 -28.10 -27.91 1.36
N GLU A 237 -27.74 -28.80 0.43
CA GLU A 237 -28.31 -30.14 0.34
C GLU A 237 -27.95 -30.98 1.58
N ASP A 238 -26.69 -30.99 1.96
CA ASP A 238 -26.17 -31.75 3.12
C ASP A 238 -26.82 -31.29 4.44
N ILE A 239 -26.95 -29.97 4.64
CA ILE A 239 -27.59 -29.39 5.83
C ILE A 239 -29.05 -29.83 5.93
N SER A 240 -29.79 -29.78 4.80
CA SER A 240 -31.20 -30.15 4.76
C SER A 240 -31.43 -31.63 5.07
N GLN A 241 -30.58 -32.52 4.55
CA GLN A 241 -30.65 -33.95 4.83
C GLN A 241 -30.37 -34.29 6.29
N HIS A 242 -29.49 -33.54 6.96
CA HIS A 242 -29.09 -33.83 8.34
C HIS A 242 -30.07 -33.32 9.38
N ALA A 243 -30.57 -32.09 9.24
CA ALA A 243 -31.25 -31.40 10.32
C ALA A 243 -32.60 -32.03 10.70
N GLY A 244 -33.30 -32.67 9.76
CA GLY A 244 -34.67 -33.14 9.96
C GLY A 244 -35.63 -31.96 10.21
N ILE A 245 -36.75 -31.89 9.47
CA ILE A 245 -37.68 -30.75 9.59
C ILE A 245 -38.49 -30.89 10.90
N THR A 246 -37.93 -30.47 12.03
CA THR A 246 -38.63 -30.43 13.34
C THR A 246 -38.37 -29.08 14.02
N GLY A 247 -39.36 -28.51 14.73
CA GLY A 247 -39.25 -27.17 15.35
C GLY A 247 -39.75 -25.99 14.49
N ASP A 248 -39.69 -24.79 15.06
CA ASP A 248 -40.10 -23.53 14.40
C ASP A 248 -39.04 -23.10 13.36
N PHE A 249 -39.38 -22.16 12.47
CA PHE A 249 -38.49 -21.65 11.45
C PHE A 249 -37.16 -21.14 12.04
N HIS A 250 -37.21 -20.55 13.23
CA HIS A 250 -36.03 -20.03 13.93
C HIS A 250 -35.09 -21.14 14.44
N ASP A 251 -35.55 -22.38 14.56
CA ASP A 251 -34.71 -23.52 14.95
C ASP A 251 -33.97 -24.13 13.75
N ARG A 252 -34.29 -23.72 12.52
CA ARG A 252 -33.68 -24.25 11.29
C ARG A 252 -32.18 -23.94 11.22
N PRO A 253 -31.35 -24.84 10.68
CA PRO A 253 -29.94 -24.57 10.43
C PRO A 253 -29.79 -23.43 9.40
N MET A 254 -28.63 -22.79 9.43
CA MET A 254 -28.31 -21.71 8.50
C MET A 254 -27.02 -21.97 7.75
N LEU A 255 -26.96 -21.47 6.52
CA LEU A 255 -25.76 -21.35 5.73
C LEU A 255 -25.26 -19.90 5.74
N TYR A 256 -23.98 -19.72 6.07
CA TYR A 256 -23.29 -18.44 5.98
C TYR A 256 -22.67 -18.30 4.58
N VAL A 257 -22.98 -17.21 3.88
CA VAL A 257 -22.53 -17.01 2.48
C VAL A 257 -21.69 -15.74 2.38
N ARG A 258 -20.45 -15.89 1.93
CA ARG A 258 -19.50 -14.79 1.68
C ARG A 258 -19.61 -14.34 0.23
N LEU A 259 -20.24 -13.20 -0.01
CA LEU A 259 -20.46 -12.67 -1.36
C LEU A 259 -19.17 -12.49 -2.18
N PRO A 260 -18.03 -12.03 -1.62
CA PRO A 260 -16.78 -11.94 -2.36
C PRO A 260 -16.21 -13.28 -2.83
N ALA A 261 -16.65 -14.41 -2.26
CA ALA A 261 -16.26 -15.73 -2.75
C ALA A 261 -17.01 -16.14 -4.03
N LEU A 262 -18.15 -15.51 -4.33
CA LEU A 262 -19.00 -15.85 -5.48
C LEU A 262 -18.76 -14.96 -6.71
N SER A 263 -17.79 -14.04 -6.64
CA SER A 263 -17.44 -13.19 -7.76
C SER A 263 -15.97 -12.80 -7.71
N ALA A 264 -15.26 -13.04 -8.81
CA ALA A 264 -13.85 -12.68 -8.96
C ALA A 264 -13.55 -11.20 -8.69
N ARG A 265 -14.55 -10.32 -8.90
CA ARG A 265 -14.43 -8.87 -8.71
C ARG A 265 -15.67 -8.31 -8.02
N PHE A 266 -15.92 -8.79 -6.80
CA PHE A 266 -16.96 -8.21 -5.95
C PHE A 266 -16.57 -6.80 -5.48
N SER A 267 -16.98 -5.77 -6.23
CA SER A 267 -16.64 -4.38 -5.96
C SER A 267 -17.70 -3.45 -6.53
N ARG A 268 -17.86 -2.27 -5.91
CA ARG A 268 -18.73 -1.22 -6.44
C ARG A 268 -18.40 -0.83 -7.88
N PHE A 269 -17.13 -0.94 -8.29
CA PHE A 269 -16.71 -0.61 -9.66
C PHE A 269 -17.30 -1.59 -10.69
N ARG A 270 -17.72 -2.78 -10.23
CA ARG A 270 -18.33 -3.86 -11.03
C ARG A 270 -19.82 -4.04 -10.78
N ARG A 271 -20.48 -3.02 -10.24
CA ARG A 271 -21.91 -3.10 -9.87
C ARG A 271 -22.77 -3.68 -10.99
N GLU A 272 -22.61 -3.22 -12.23
CA GLU A 272 -23.37 -3.73 -13.38
C GLU A 272 -23.23 -5.25 -13.51
N ARG A 273 -21.98 -5.74 -13.64
CA ARG A 273 -21.65 -7.16 -13.72
C ARG A 273 -22.20 -7.96 -12.54
N ILE A 274 -22.13 -7.40 -11.33
CA ILE A 274 -22.62 -8.05 -10.11
C ILE A 274 -24.15 -8.19 -10.15
N MET A 275 -24.86 -7.16 -10.59
CA MET A 275 -26.31 -7.20 -10.70
C MET A 275 -26.79 -8.07 -11.87
N THR A 276 -26.00 -8.24 -12.93
CA THR A 276 -26.37 -9.06 -14.09
C THR A 276 -25.92 -10.52 -14.00
N GLU A 277 -24.81 -10.82 -13.32
CA GLU A 277 -24.22 -12.16 -13.24
C GLU A 277 -24.38 -12.80 -11.86
N LEU A 278 -24.00 -12.10 -10.78
CA LEU A 278 -24.04 -12.65 -9.42
C LEU A 278 -25.46 -12.68 -8.84
N LEU A 279 -26.27 -11.63 -9.05
CA LEU A 279 -27.64 -11.62 -8.53
C LEU A 279 -28.46 -12.82 -9.00
N PRO A 280 -28.48 -13.22 -10.29
CA PRO A 280 -29.17 -14.45 -10.72
C PRO A 280 -28.65 -15.74 -10.06
N ILE A 281 -27.36 -15.82 -9.75
CA ILE A 281 -26.78 -16.95 -9.01
C ILE A 281 -27.38 -16.99 -7.59
N LEU A 282 -27.37 -15.86 -6.88
CA LEU A 282 -27.95 -15.74 -5.54
C LEU A 282 -29.46 -16.00 -5.53
N GLN A 283 -30.18 -15.59 -6.56
CA GLN A 283 -31.60 -15.90 -6.74
C GLN A 283 -31.84 -17.41 -6.74
N ARG A 284 -31.06 -18.18 -7.52
CA ARG A 284 -31.18 -19.65 -7.55
C ARG A 284 -30.83 -20.27 -6.21
N LEU A 285 -29.72 -19.84 -5.60
CA LEU A 285 -29.27 -20.35 -4.31
C LEU A 285 -30.32 -20.11 -3.20
N THR A 286 -30.90 -18.92 -3.15
CA THR A 286 -31.92 -18.56 -2.15
C THR A 286 -33.28 -19.23 -2.39
N ILE A 287 -33.69 -19.40 -3.64
CA ILE A 287 -34.89 -20.18 -3.98
C ILE A 287 -34.70 -21.64 -3.57
N ARG A 288 -33.50 -22.20 -3.79
CA ARG A 288 -33.19 -23.57 -3.36
C ARG A 288 -33.18 -23.69 -1.84
N ALA A 289 -32.56 -22.75 -1.14
CA ALA A 289 -32.56 -22.73 0.32
C ALA A 289 -33.98 -22.64 0.91
N ARG A 290 -34.89 -21.86 0.30
CA ARG A 290 -36.32 -21.87 0.66
C ARG A 290 -36.97 -23.24 0.48
N GLN A 291 -36.71 -23.93 -0.63
CA GLN A 291 -37.27 -25.28 -0.88
C GLN A 291 -36.79 -26.31 0.15
N LEU A 292 -35.55 -26.14 0.63
CA LEU A 292 -34.90 -27.00 1.61
C LEU A 292 -35.14 -26.57 3.07
N ASP A 293 -35.83 -25.45 3.28
CA ASP A 293 -36.09 -24.78 4.57
C ASP A 293 -34.82 -24.50 5.40
N VAL A 294 -33.74 -24.06 4.72
CA VAL A 294 -32.45 -23.68 5.32
C VAL A 294 -32.29 -22.18 5.26
N GLY A 295 -31.94 -21.52 6.36
CA GLY A 295 -31.70 -20.06 6.36
C GLY A 295 -30.39 -19.67 5.65
N ILE A 296 -30.36 -18.51 5.00
CA ILE A 296 -29.16 -17.90 4.42
C ILE A 296 -28.84 -16.59 5.14
N LEU A 297 -27.59 -16.47 5.58
CA LEU A 297 -27.03 -15.23 6.09
C LEU A 297 -25.91 -14.72 5.19
N LEU A 298 -26.09 -13.54 4.60
CA LEU A 298 -25.09 -12.88 3.78
C LEU A 298 -24.04 -12.17 4.67
N SER A 299 -22.77 -12.45 4.42
CA SER A 299 -21.64 -11.79 5.11
C SER A 299 -21.44 -10.37 4.61
N SER A 300 -21.21 -9.44 5.54
CA SER A 300 -20.69 -8.09 5.28
C SER A 300 -19.47 -7.87 6.18
N GLU A 301 -18.28 -7.78 5.59
CA GLU A 301 -17.02 -7.74 6.34
C GLU A 301 -16.23 -6.45 6.18
N ASP A 302 -16.25 -5.88 4.98
CA ASP A 302 -15.51 -4.69 4.60
C ASP A 302 -16.50 -3.54 4.35
N SER A 303 -16.16 -2.35 4.84
CA SER A 303 -16.98 -1.15 4.73
C SER A 303 -17.29 -0.79 3.26
N THR A 304 -16.38 -1.10 2.33
CA THR A 304 -16.50 -0.82 0.90
C THR A 304 -17.51 -1.72 0.18
N HIS A 305 -17.86 -2.86 0.77
CA HIS A 305 -18.79 -3.83 0.21
C HIS A 305 -20.23 -3.65 0.71
N LEU A 306 -20.43 -2.95 1.83
CA LEU A 306 -21.72 -2.88 2.53
C LEU A 306 -22.89 -2.44 1.63
N GLU A 307 -22.75 -1.31 0.92
CA GLU A 307 -23.86 -0.77 0.11
C GLU A 307 -24.24 -1.68 -1.07
N LEU A 308 -23.27 -2.39 -1.63
CA LEU A 308 -23.50 -3.37 -2.69
C LEU A 308 -24.18 -4.64 -2.13
N THR A 309 -23.82 -5.08 -0.93
CA THR A 309 -24.52 -6.15 -0.23
C THR A 309 -25.98 -5.78 0.04
N LEU A 310 -26.26 -4.52 0.39
CA LEU A 310 -27.63 -4.02 0.54
C LEU A 310 -28.42 -4.04 -0.77
N ASP A 311 -27.79 -3.70 -1.91
CA ASP A 311 -28.43 -3.79 -3.24
C ASP A 311 -28.87 -5.23 -3.54
N LEU A 312 -27.99 -6.21 -3.27
CA LEU A 312 -28.28 -7.63 -3.49
C LEU A 312 -29.37 -8.14 -2.54
N LEU A 313 -29.28 -7.82 -1.25
CA LEU A 313 -30.28 -8.23 -0.26
C LEU A 313 -31.66 -7.65 -0.60
N GLU A 314 -31.73 -6.36 -0.94
CA GLU A 314 -32.98 -5.71 -1.35
C GLU A 314 -33.59 -6.38 -2.57
N ALA A 315 -32.79 -6.66 -3.59
CA ALA A 315 -33.22 -7.36 -4.79
C ALA A 315 -33.73 -8.79 -4.49
N LEU A 316 -33.11 -9.51 -3.55
CA LEU A 316 -33.56 -10.83 -3.12
C LEU A 316 -34.87 -10.76 -2.31
N CYS A 317 -35.00 -9.80 -1.39
CA CYS A 317 -36.20 -9.61 -0.58
C CYS A 317 -37.43 -9.22 -1.39
N VAL A 318 -37.32 -8.66 -2.58
CA VAL A 318 -38.50 -8.36 -3.43
C VAL A 318 -38.95 -9.52 -4.30
N LEU A 319 -38.21 -10.64 -4.33
CA LEU A 319 -38.53 -11.78 -5.19
C LEU A 319 -39.87 -12.44 -4.81
N PRO A 320 -40.79 -12.62 -5.77
CA PRO A 320 -42.05 -13.33 -5.55
C PRO A 320 -41.85 -14.77 -5.05
N GLU A 321 -40.82 -15.45 -5.57
CA GLU A 321 -40.46 -16.83 -5.24
C GLU A 321 -39.95 -16.99 -3.81
N LEU A 322 -39.67 -15.91 -3.10
CA LEU A 322 -39.24 -15.93 -1.70
C LEU A 322 -40.33 -15.41 -0.74
N ARG A 323 -41.58 -15.20 -1.21
CA ARG A 323 -42.68 -14.73 -0.36
C ARG A 323 -42.95 -15.72 0.79
N ASN A 324 -43.30 -15.16 1.95
CA ASN A 324 -43.59 -15.90 3.19
C ASN A 324 -42.42 -16.75 3.70
N TRP A 325 -41.20 -16.48 3.26
CA TRP A 325 -39.99 -17.12 3.79
C TRP A 325 -39.14 -16.09 4.53
N ASN A 326 -38.89 -16.35 5.81
CA ASN A 326 -38.17 -15.47 6.73
C ASN A 326 -36.71 -15.93 6.93
N GLY A 327 -36.19 -16.71 6.00
CA GLY A 327 -34.85 -17.31 6.09
C GLY A 327 -33.72 -16.50 5.50
N LEU A 328 -33.96 -15.26 5.11
CA LEU A 328 -32.97 -14.43 4.45
C LEU A 328 -32.56 -13.27 5.34
N GLY A 329 -31.26 -12.99 5.38
CA GLY A 329 -30.75 -11.80 6.03
C GLY A 329 -29.26 -11.57 5.87
N MET A 330 -28.70 -10.71 6.71
CA MET A 330 -27.29 -10.34 6.64
C MET A 330 -26.66 -10.05 8.00
N THR A 331 -25.33 -10.04 8.01
CA THR A 331 -24.53 -9.54 9.14
C THR A 331 -24.44 -8.01 9.10
N VAL A 332 -24.59 -7.35 10.25
CA VAL A 332 -24.40 -5.90 10.45
C VAL A 332 -23.29 -5.70 11.49
N GLN A 333 -22.27 -4.92 11.12
CA GLN A 333 -21.10 -4.66 11.96
C GLN A 333 -21.27 -3.33 12.71
N THR A 334 -21.26 -3.36 14.03
CA THR A 334 -21.56 -2.18 14.86
C THR A 334 -20.36 -1.27 15.10
N TYR A 335 -19.15 -1.72 14.78
CA TYR A 335 -17.97 -0.88 14.73
C TYR A 335 -18.04 0.15 13.58
N ASP A 336 -18.90 -0.05 12.58
CA ASP A 336 -19.12 0.81 11.43
C ASP A 336 -20.11 1.90 11.83
N ARG A 337 -19.78 3.14 11.52
CA ARG A 337 -20.60 4.31 11.93
C ARG A 337 -21.96 4.33 11.25
N ARG A 338 -22.17 3.54 10.19
CA ARG A 338 -23.44 3.40 9.46
C ARG A 338 -24.40 2.40 10.10
N ALA A 339 -23.95 1.57 11.05
CA ALA A 339 -24.70 0.42 11.57
C ALA A 339 -26.15 0.73 11.94
N SER A 340 -26.39 1.83 12.68
CA SER A 340 -27.72 2.23 13.11
C SER A 340 -28.64 2.60 11.92
N SER A 341 -28.11 3.28 10.90
CA SER A 341 -28.84 3.60 9.67
C SER A 341 -29.09 2.38 8.78
N VAL A 342 -28.17 1.41 8.80
CA VAL A 342 -28.38 0.11 8.15
C VAL A 342 -29.51 -0.65 8.82
N VAL A 343 -29.56 -0.67 10.15
CA VAL A 343 -30.68 -1.28 10.89
C VAL A 343 -32.01 -0.62 10.54
N ASP A 344 -32.07 0.71 10.46
CA ASP A 344 -33.28 1.43 10.03
C ASP A 344 -33.72 1.01 8.61
N PHE A 345 -32.77 0.85 7.68
CA PHE A 345 -33.04 0.35 6.33
C PHE A 345 -33.55 -1.10 6.34
N LEU A 346 -32.98 -1.99 7.15
CA LEU A 346 -33.39 -3.38 7.23
C LEU A 346 -34.77 -3.55 7.87
N ILE A 347 -35.11 -2.71 8.85
CA ILE A 347 -36.46 -2.65 9.43
C ILE A 347 -37.48 -2.22 8.38
N ASP A 348 -37.20 -1.15 7.61
CA ASP A 348 -38.06 -0.73 6.50
C ASP A 348 -38.21 -1.83 5.44
N LEU A 349 -37.09 -2.46 5.05
CA LEU A 349 -37.08 -3.57 4.11
C LEU A 349 -37.97 -4.73 4.58
N GLY A 350 -37.88 -5.11 5.84
CA GLY A 350 -38.74 -6.14 6.44
C GLY A 350 -40.22 -5.76 6.35
N ARG A 351 -40.60 -4.56 6.82
CA ARG A 351 -41.98 -4.08 6.80
C ARG A 351 -42.57 -4.02 5.39
N ARG A 352 -41.86 -3.41 4.44
CA ARG A 352 -42.37 -3.24 3.07
C ARG A 352 -42.41 -4.52 2.25
N THR A 353 -41.58 -5.51 2.59
CA THR A 353 -41.59 -6.82 1.91
C THR A 353 -42.41 -7.87 2.65
N GLY A 354 -42.99 -7.53 3.80
CA GLY A 354 -43.77 -8.43 4.64
C GLY A 354 -42.93 -9.59 5.20
N ARG A 355 -41.63 -9.37 5.41
CA ARG A 355 -40.67 -10.37 5.88
C ARG A 355 -40.11 -9.97 7.22
N ARG A 356 -39.73 -11.00 7.98
CA ARG A 356 -38.92 -10.85 9.17
C ARG A 356 -37.46 -11.10 8.82
N VAL A 357 -36.76 -10.04 8.39
CA VAL A 357 -35.38 -10.14 7.90
C VAL A 357 -34.46 -10.58 9.03
N LEU A 358 -33.61 -11.59 8.78
CA LEU A 358 -32.62 -12.01 9.77
C LEU A 358 -31.52 -10.94 9.88
N VAL A 359 -31.24 -10.46 11.09
CA VAL A 359 -30.19 -9.45 11.30
C VAL A 359 -29.20 -9.97 12.31
N ARG A 360 -28.02 -10.40 11.84
CA ARG A 360 -26.93 -10.81 12.74
C ARG A 360 -26.09 -9.61 13.13
N LEU A 361 -26.18 -9.21 14.38
CA LEU A 361 -25.41 -8.10 14.91
C LEU A 361 -24.06 -8.60 15.43
N VAL A 362 -22.97 -8.10 14.85
CA VAL A 362 -21.58 -8.37 15.25
C VAL A 362 -20.88 -7.05 15.55
N LYS A 363 -19.74 -7.07 16.25
CA LYS A 363 -18.91 -5.86 16.40
C LYS A 363 -18.21 -5.51 15.10
N GLY A 364 -17.36 -6.40 14.58
CA GLY A 364 -16.62 -6.22 13.33
C GLY A 364 -15.30 -6.99 13.36
N SER A 365 -14.68 -7.21 12.20
CA SER A 365 -13.51 -8.09 12.05
C SER A 365 -12.48 -7.59 11.01
N CYS A 366 -12.44 -6.28 10.80
CA CYS A 366 -11.53 -5.65 9.83
C CYS A 366 -11.02 -4.28 10.33
N TRP A 367 -11.01 -4.02 11.64
CA TRP A 367 -10.80 -2.65 12.15
C TRP A 367 -9.45 -2.06 11.72
N ASN A 368 -8.37 -2.84 11.85
CA ASN A 368 -7.02 -2.40 11.47
C ASN A 368 -6.92 -2.06 9.98
N SER A 369 -7.52 -2.87 9.10
CA SER A 369 -7.50 -2.62 7.66
C SER A 369 -8.30 -1.38 7.29
N GLU A 370 -9.43 -1.12 7.95
CA GLU A 370 -10.24 0.09 7.74
C GLU A 370 -9.48 1.37 8.15
N ILE A 371 -8.80 1.36 9.30
CA ILE A 371 -7.95 2.49 9.74
C ILE A 371 -6.83 2.74 8.75
N ARG A 372 -6.08 1.69 8.38
CA ARG A 372 -4.97 1.78 7.43
C ARG A 372 -5.43 2.29 6.07
N GLN A 373 -6.54 1.75 5.56
CA GLN A 373 -7.05 2.13 4.25
C GLN A 373 -7.49 3.59 4.23
N ALA A 374 -8.25 4.04 5.23
CA ALA A 374 -8.68 5.43 5.33
C ALA A 374 -7.50 6.42 5.39
N GLN A 375 -6.44 6.09 6.13
CA GLN A 375 -5.21 6.89 6.18
C GLN A 375 -4.47 6.91 4.84
N LYS A 376 -4.32 5.75 4.18
CA LYS A 376 -3.63 5.62 2.89
C LYS A 376 -4.32 6.43 1.79
N THR A 377 -5.65 6.33 1.69
CA THR A 377 -6.44 7.03 0.67
C THR A 377 -6.83 8.45 1.07
N GLY A 378 -6.51 8.89 2.28
CA GLY A 378 -6.73 10.27 2.74
C GLY A 378 -8.22 10.61 2.83
N LEU A 379 -9.05 9.68 3.31
CA LEU A 379 -10.50 9.88 3.43
C LEU A 379 -10.82 10.94 4.49
N ALA A 380 -12.07 11.41 4.50
CA ALA A 380 -12.51 12.49 5.39
C ALA A 380 -12.38 12.12 6.88
N ASP A 381 -12.72 10.88 7.23
CA ASP A 381 -12.62 10.30 8.58
C ASP A 381 -12.58 8.76 8.43
N PHE A 382 -12.60 8.03 9.54
CA PHE A 382 -12.71 6.58 9.56
C PHE A 382 -14.17 6.13 9.37
N PRO A 383 -14.41 5.04 8.62
CA PRO A 383 -15.74 4.43 8.53
C PRO A 383 -16.15 3.72 9.83
N VAL A 384 -15.18 3.49 10.72
CA VAL A 384 -15.34 2.78 11.99
C VAL A 384 -15.11 3.71 13.21
N PHE A 385 -15.60 3.28 14.37
CA PHE A 385 -15.27 3.89 15.67
C PHE A 385 -13.79 3.65 16.02
N THR A 386 -13.15 4.59 16.71
CA THR A 386 -11.71 4.49 17.05
C THR A 386 -11.46 4.02 18.50
N ARG A 387 -12.53 3.82 19.27
CA ARG A 387 -12.49 3.25 20.63
C ARG A 387 -13.41 2.05 20.75
N ARG A 388 -12.98 1.05 21.51
CA ARG A 388 -13.79 -0.14 21.79
C ARG A 388 -15.15 0.18 22.44
N CYS A 389 -15.18 1.06 23.45
CA CYS A 389 -16.42 1.40 24.16
C CYS A 389 -17.49 2.04 23.25
N HIS A 390 -17.09 2.77 22.21
CA HIS A 390 -18.03 3.36 21.25
C HIS A 390 -18.65 2.30 20.34
N THR A 391 -17.88 1.30 19.91
CA THR A 391 -18.40 0.12 19.22
C THR A 391 -19.40 -0.65 20.11
N ASP A 392 -19.11 -0.76 21.41
CA ASP A 392 -20.01 -1.40 22.37
C ASP A 392 -21.33 -0.62 22.53
N VAL A 393 -21.27 0.72 22.67
CA VAL A 393 -22.47 1.58 22.70
C VAL A 393 -23.28 1.47 21.40
N SER A 394 -22.61 1.47 20.24
CA SER A 394 -23.23 1.27 18.93
C SER A 394 -23.95 -0.08 18.86
N TYR A 395 -23.32 -1.15 19.39
CA TYR A 395 -23.93 -2.48 19.45
C TYR A 395 -25.23 -2.46 20.27
N LEU A 396 -25.20 -1.87 21.46
CA LEU A 396 -26.36 -1.81 22.36
C LEU A 396 -27.50 -0.96 21.77
N ALA A 397 -27.18 0.17 21.15
CA ALA A 397 -28.15 1.02 20.48
C ALA A 397 -28.83 0.32 19.29
N CYS A 398 -28.04 -0.38 18.45
CA CYS A 398 -28.58 -1.20 17.36
C CYS A 398 -29.42 -2.36 17.89
N ALA A 399 -29.01 -2.97 19.01
CA ALA A 399 -29.78 -4.05 19.64
C ALA A 399 -31.15 -3.56 20.13
N ARG A 400 -31.23 -2.36 20.73
CA ARG A 400 -32.53 -1.76 21.09
C ARG A 400 -33.43 -1.55 19.87
N GLN A 401 -32.91 -0.96 18.79
CA GLN A 401 -33.69 -0.72 17.56
C GLN A 401 -34.32 -2.03 17.03
N LEU A 402 -33.53 -3.11 17.06
CA LEU A 402 -33.97 -4.44 16.63
C LEU A 402 -35.01 -5.05 17.59
N LEU A 403 -34.81 -4.95 18.90
CA LEU A 403 -35.78 -5.40 19.92
C LEU A 403 -37.12 -4.64 19.86
N GLU A 404 -37.11 -3.38 19.44
CA GLU A 404 -38.32 -2.57 19.25
C GLU A 404 -39.05 -2.87 17.92
N SER A 405 -38.43 -3.64 17.01
CA SER A 405 -38.94 -3.91 15.66
C SER A 405 -38.96 -5.41 15.32
N LEU A 406 -39.41 -6.22 16.27
CA LEU A 406 -39.54 -7.68 16.11
C LEU A 406 -40.58 -8.07 15.04
N ASP A 407 -41.47 -7.15 14.65
CA ASP A 407 -42.42 -7.33 13.55
C ASP A 407 -41.72 -7.46 12.18
N ALA A 408 -40.58 -6.80 12.03
CA ALA A 408 -39.88 -6.63 10.76
C ALA A 408 -38.55 -7.37 10.69
N THR A 409 -37.96 -7.70 11.84
CA THR A 409 -36.63 -8.30 11.92
C THR A 409 -36.60 -9.44 12.94
N TYR A 410 -35.73 -10.41 12.70
CA TYR A 410 -35.36 -11.43 13.67
C TYR A 410 -33.90 -11.21 14.08
N PRO A 411 -33.67 -10.65 15.27
CA PRO A 411 -32.33 -10.28 15.71
C PRO A 411 -31.52 -11.52 16.12
N GLN A 412 -30.27 -11.60 15.67
CA GLN A 412 -29.27 -12.57 16.12
C GLN A 412 -28.10 -11.83 16.76
N PHE A 413 -28.01 -11.83 18.09
CA PHE A 413 -26.97 -11.09 18.83
C PHE A 413 -25.70 -11.94 18.97
N ALA A 414 -24.76 -11.79 18.03
CA ALA A 414 -23.48 -12.47 18.08
C ALA A 414 -22.48 -11.74 18.99
N THR A 415 -22.28 -12.28 20.20
CA THR A 415 -21.37 -11.70 21.19
C THR A 415 -20.94 -12.72 22.25
N HIS A 416 -19.71 -12.56 22.73
CA HIS A 416 -19.14 -13.32 23.84
C HIS A 416 -19.02 -12.49 25.12
N ASN A 417 -19.39 -11.20 25.08
CA ASN A 417 -19.24 -10.29 26.21
C ASN A 417 -20.41 -10.44 27.21
N PRO A 418 -20.16 -10.87 28.47
CA PRO A 418 -21.20 -11.04 29.48
C PRO A 418 -22.01 -9.76 29.77
N ARG A 419 -21.36 -8.58 29.80
CA ARG A 419 -22.04 -7.29 30.00
C ARG A 419 -23.00 -6.98 28.86
N THR A 420 -22.57 -7.20 27.61
CA THR A 420 -23.45 -6.98 26.44
C THR A 420 -24.68 -7.89 26.49
N ILE A 421 -24.51 -9.16 26.87
CA ILE A 421 -25.62 -10.12 27.01
C ILE A 421 -26.57 -9.69 28.13
N GLY A 422 -26.05 -9.37 29.31
CA GLY A 422 -26.84 -8.90 30.45
C GLY A 422 -27.63 -7.63 30.11
N HIS A 423 -27.03 -6.70 29.38
CA HIS A 423 -27.68 -5.47 28.93
C HIS A 423 -28.84 -5.74 27.97
N ILE A 424 -28.65 -6.58 26.95
CA ILE A 424 -29.70 -6.96 26.00
C ILE A 424 -30.88 -7.62 26.71
N LEU A 425 -30.60 -8.50 27.68
CA LEU A 425 -31.65 -9.18 28.44
C LEU A 425 -32.42 -8.22 29.35
N ALA A 426 -31.75 -7.24 29.94
CA ALA A 426 -32.40 -6.18 30.70
C ALA A 426 -33.28 -5.27 29.82
N LEU A 427 -32.90 -5.05 28.56
CA LEU A 427 -33.73 -4.33 27.58
C LEU A 427 -34.94 -5.14 27.15
N ALA A 428 -34.75 -6.42 26.82
CA ALA A 428 -35.83 -7.29 26.35
C ALA A 428 -36.87 -7.60 27.43
N GLY A 429 -36.48 -7.63 28.71
CA GLY A 429 -37.36 -7.99 29.80
C GLY A 429 -37.77 -9.46 29.73
N GLN A 430 -39.05 -9.74 29.44
CA GLN A 430 -39.54 -11.12 29.32
C GLN A 430 -39.37 -11.62 27.88
N VAL A 431 -38.45 -12.56 27.68
CA VAL A 431 -38.13 -13.15 26.38
C VAL A 431 -39.11 -14.28 26.04
N ARG A 432 -39.71 -14.24 24.84
CA ARG A 432 -40.52 -15.33 24.29
C ARG A 432 -39.75 -16.10 23.22
N PRO A 433 -40.02 -17.41 23.04
CA PRO A 433 -39.48 -18.16 21.91
C PRO A 433 -39.81 -17.46 20.59
N GLY A 434 -38.80 -17.30 19.73
CA GLY A 434 -38.93 -16.60 18.47
C GLY A 434 -38.71 -15.09 18.53
N ASP A 435 -38.54 -14.45 19.70
CA ASP A 435 -38.28 -13.00 19.74
C ASP A 435 -36.90 -12.66 19.14
N PHE A 436 -35.84 -13.32 19.60
CA PHE A 436 -34.47 -13.18 19.10
C PHE A 436 -33.63 -14.40 19.53
N GLU A 437 -32.40 -14.50 19.03
CA GLU A 437 -31.42 -15.47 19.51
C GLU A 437 -30.06 -14.82 19.78
N PHE A 438 -29.28 -15.45 20.65
CA PHE A 438 -27.84 -15.17 20.74
C PHE A 438 -27.07 -15.99 19.72
N ALA A 439 -25.85 -15.55 19.41
CA ALA A 439 -24.93 -16.34 18.62
C ALA A 439 -23.52 -16.29 19.18
N CYS A 440 -22.76 -17.36 18.97
CA CYS A 440 -21.37 -17.45 19.40
C CYS A 440 -20.50 -18.18 18.37
N LEU A 441 -19.19 -17.95 18.42
CA LEU A 441 -18.22 -18.69 17.61
C LEU A 441 -17.89 -20.05 18.24
N HIS A 442 -17.82 -21.10 17.41
CA HIS A 442 -17.26 -22.40 17.80
C HIS A 442 -15.83 -22.26 18.34
N GLY A 443 -15.47 -23.02 19.37
CA GLY A 443 -14.13 -22.98 19.98
C GLY A 443 -13.83 -21.76 20.88
N LEU A 444 -14.72 -20.76 20.98
CA LEU A 444 -14.56 -19.64 21.93
C LEU A 444 -15.76 -19.47 22.86
N GLY A 445 -16.99 -19.59 22.33
CA GLY A 445 -18.21 -19.23 23.06
C GLY A 445 -19.06 -20.40 23.54
N LEU A 446 -18.62 -21.64 23.33
CA LEU A 446 -19.49 -22.80 23.51
C LEU A 446 -19.93 -23.00 24.97
N ALA A 447 -19.04 -22.81 25.94
CA ALA A 447 -19.38 -22.88 27.35
C ALA A 447 -20.44 -21.85 27.75
N LEU A 448 -20.29 -20.61 27.25
CA LEU A 448 -21.26 -19.54 27.46
C LEU A 448 -22.61 -19.85 26.80
N ALA A 449 -22.59 -20.38 25.57
CA ALA A 449 -23.81 -20.79 24.85
C ALA A 449 -24.55 -21.92 25.56
N GLN A 450 -23.83 -22.93 26.05
CA GLN A 450 -24.40 -24.01 26.85
C GLN A 450 -25.02 -23.49 28.15
N HIS A 451 -24.38 -22.52 28.81
CA HIS A 451 -24.92 -21.90 30.02
C HIS A 451 -26.20 -21.11 29.74
N LEU A 452 -26.25 -20.32 28.66
CA LEU A 452 -27.45 -19.59 28.23
C LEU A 452 -28.61 -20.54 27.89
N ARG A 453 -28.31 -21.70 27.27
CA ARG A 453 -29.30 -22.67 26.85
C ARG A 453 -29.74 -23.65 27.95
N ASN A 454 -29.03 -23.70 29.09
CA ASN A 454 -29.31 -24.63 30.17
C ASN A 454 -30.77 -24.50 30.66
N GLN A 455 -31.49 -25.62 30.72
CA GLN A 455 -32.90 -25.70 31.14
C GLN A 455 -33.11 -25.38 32.63
N GLN A 456 -32.07 -25.51 33.47
CA GLN A 456 -32.08 -25.02 34.85
C GLN A 456 -31.61 -23.55 35.00
N GLY A 457 -31.23 -22.92 33.88
CA GLY A 457 -30.74 -21.54 33.77
C GLY A 457 -31.73 -20.62 33.05
N MET A 458 -31.31 -20.01 31.94
CA MET A 458 -32.08 -18.98 31.23
C MET A 458 -32.91 -19.52 30.05
N ASN A 459 -32.61 -20.73 29.55
CA ASN A 459 -33.25 -21.39 28.41
C ASN A 459 -33.37 -20.51 27.14
N LEU A 460 -32.35 -19.70 26.85
CA LEU A 460 -32.34 -18.79 25.70
C LEU A 460 -31.81 -19.49 24.44
N PRO A 461 -32.39 -19.23 23.25
CA PRO A 461 -31.86 -19.79 22.00
C PRO A 461 -30.48 -19.21 21.70
N CYS A 462 -29.55 -20.09 21.32
CA CYS A 462 -28.19 -19.71 20.95
C CYS A 462 -27.72 -20.51 19.73
N ARG A 463 -27.24 -19.78 18.72
CA ARG A 463 -26.73 -20.34 17.47
C ARG A 463 -25.21 -20.32 17.43
N VAL A 464 -24.61 -21.47 17.21
CA VAL A 464 -23.17 -21.62 17.04
C VAL A 464 -22.81 -21.34 15.58
N HIS A 465 -22.00 -20.31 15.34
CA HIS A 465 -21.32 -20.10 14.07
C HIS A 465 -20.16 -21.09 13.96
N ALA A 466 -20.20 -21.96 12.95
CA ALA A 466 -19.32 -23.10 12.82
C ALA A 466 -18.49 -23.01 11.53
N PRO A 467 -17.21 -22.59 11.63
CA PRO A 467 -16.27 -22.64 10.52
C PRO A 467 -16.01 -24.08 10.09
N ILE A 468 -16.03 -24.32 8.77
CA ILE A 468 -15.78 -25.63 8.14
C ILE A 468 -14.71 -25.48 7.07
N GLY A 469 -13.70 -26.34 7.12
CA GLY A 469 -12.66 -26.42 6.11
C GLY A 469 -11.34 -26.99 6.63
N GLU A 470 -10.39 -27.17 5.73
CA GLU A 470 -9.03 -27.64 6.06
C GLU A 470 -8.32 -26.68 7.02
N VAL A 471 -7.74 -27.20 8.10
CA VAL A 471 -7.04 -26.39 9.12
C VAL A 471 -6.06 -25.41 8.48
N ALA A 472 -5.26 -25.86 7.51
CA ALA A 472 -4.24 -25.04 6.87
C ALA A 472 -4.82 -23.78 6.20
N SER A 473 -6.01 -23.86 5.61
CA SER A 473 -6.69 -22.76 4.92
C SER A 473 -7.31 -21.75 5.89
N LEU A 474 -7.71 -22.18 7.09
CA LEU A 474 -8.52 -21.38 8.02
C LEU A 474 -7.74 -20.62 9.08
N MET A 475 -6.47 -20.98 9.29
CA MET A 475 -5.65 -20.33 10.31
C MET A 475 -5.50 -18.81 10.19
N PRO A 476 -5.40 -18.15 9.01
CA PRO A 476 -5.22 -16.70 8.95
C PRO A 476 -6.47 -15.93 9.39
N SER A 477 -7.64 -16.39 8.93
CA SER A 477 -8.94 -15.85 9.35
C SER A 477 -9.13 -16.04 10.84
N PHE A 478 -8.67 -17.17 11.37
CA PHE A 478 -8.68 -17.48 12.79
C PHE A 478 -7.78 -16.56 13.63
N VAL A 479 -6.50 -16.38 13.26
CA VAL A 479 -5.58 -15.46 13.96
C VAL A 479 -6.17 -14.05 13.97
N ARG A 480 -6.72 -13.60 12.85
CA ARG A 480 -7.42 -12.30 12.77
C ARG A 480 -8.59 -12.22 13.74
N GLN A 481 -9.46 -13.23 13.77
CA GLN A 481 -10.59 -13.29 14.70
C GLN A 481 -10.15 -13.32 16.17
N LEU A 482 -9.08 -14.03 16.53
CA LEU A 482 -8.56 -14.01 17.92
C LEU A 482 -8.05 -12.64 18.33
N LEU A 483 -7.28 -12.03 17.44
CA LEU A 483 -6.67 -10.73 17.65
C LEU A 483 -7.76 -9.67 17.83
N GLU A 484 -8.73 -9.61 16.90
CA GLU A 484 -9.75 -8.56 16.89
C GLU A 484 -10.83 -8.73 17.96
N ASN A 485 -11.16 -9.97 18.36
CA ASN A 485 -12.13 -10.21 19.42
C ASN A 485 -11.52 -10.08 20.83
N GLY A 486 -10.22 -9.77 20.94
CA GLY A 486 -9.57 -9.51 22.22
C GLY A 486 -9.73 -10.67 23.19
N ALA A 487 -9.44 -11.91 22.74
CA ALA A 487 -9.56 -13.14 23.54
C ALA A 487 -8.83 -13.07 24.90
N ALA A 488 -7.94 -12.09 25.09
CA ALA A 488 -7.38 -11.71 26.39
C ALA A 488 -8.45 -11.50 27.49
N SER A 489 -9.67 -11.04 27.19
CA SER A 489 -10.73 -10.89 28.20
C SER A 489 -11.56 -12.16 28.46
N LEU A 490 -11.50 -13.16 27.59
CA LEU A 490 -12.36 -14.36 27.65
C LEU A 490 -11.62 -15.64 28.09
N VAL A 491 -10.29 -15.61 28.13
CA VAL A 491 -9.45 -16.79 28.39
C VAL A 491 -8.79 -16.75 29.79
N VAL A 492 -9.07 -15.73 30.59
CA VAL A 492 -8.44 -15.55 31.91
C VAL A 492 -9.05 -16.54 32.91
N SER A 493 -8.28 -17.58 33.24
CA SER A 493 -8.53 -18.42 34.43
C SER A 493 -8.05 -17.69 35.69
N ARG A 494 -8.49 -18.15 36.88
CA ARG A 494 -8.29 -17.48 38.19
C ARG A 494 -6.83 -17.15 38.55
N ASP A 495 -5.83 -17.72 37.88
CA ASP A 495 -4.45 -17.79 38.37
C ASP A 495 -3.44 -16.81 37.71
N GLU A 496 -3.81 -16.00 36.69
CA GLU A 496 -2.80 -15.33 35.83
C GLU A 496 -2.68 -13.80 35.92
N ASP A 497 -3.74 -13.03 36.20
CA ASP A 497 -3.61 -11.57 36.38
C ASP A 497 -4.60 -11.02 37.44
N PRO A 498 -4.12 -10.67 38.65
CA PRO A 498 -4.96 -10.08 39.69
C PRO A 498 -5.54 -8.70 39.30
N ALA A 499 -5.09 -8.09 38.18
CA ALA A 499 -5.62 -6.80 37.69
C ALA A 499 -6.96 -6.92 36.93
N ILE A 500 -7.30 -8.09 36.35
CA ILE A 500 -8.54 -8.27 35.57
C ILE A 500 -9.62 -8.89 36.48
N THR A 501 -10.34 -8.02 37.18
CA THR A 501 -11.43 -8.43 38.07
C THR A 501 -12.73 -8.71 37.29
N ILE A 502 -13.70 -9.39 37.91
CA ILE A 502 -15.01 -9.61 37.25
C ILE A 502 -15.64 -8.24 36.94
N GLU A 503 -15.48 -7.27 37.83
CA GLU A 503 -15.96 -5.91 37.69
C GLU A 503 -15.38 -5.21 36.45
N ALA A 504 -14.10 -5.45 36.12
CA ALA A 504 -13.49 -4.91 34.89
C ALA A 504 -14.06 -5.56 33.62
N LEU A 505 -14.38 -6.87 33.67
CA LEU A 505 -14.97 -7.61 32.55
C LEU A 505 -16.45 -7.27 32.34
N THR A 506 -17.15 -6.90 33.41
CA THR A 506 -18.58 -6.56 33.41
C THR A 506 -18.85 -5.06 33.41
N ALA A 507 -17.80 -4.23 33.28
CA ALA A 507 -17.88 -2.77 33.30
C ALA A 507 -18.83 -2.23 32.22
N ASP A 508 -19.59 -1.19 32.57
CA ASP A 508 -20.59 -0.63 31.66
C ASP A 508 -19.97 0.25 30.56
N PRO A 509 -20.11 -0.12 29.27
CA PRO A 509 -19.57 0.69 28.18
C PRO A 509 -20.25 2.07 28.04
N VAL A 510 -21.50 2.23 28.52
CA VAL A 510 -22.21 3.52 28.47
C VAL A 510 -21.57 4.51 29.45
N GLU A 511 -21.34 4.10 30.70
CA GLU A 511 -20.63 4.92 31.69
C GLU A 511 -19.18 5.20 31.27
N ALA A 512 -18.47 4.19 30.73
CA ALA A 512 -17.12 4.39 30.20
C ALA A 512 -17.10 5.44 29.08
N THR A 513 -18.12 5.47 28.23
CA THR A 513 -18.26 6.47 27.16
C THR A 513 -18.61 7.86 27.70
N ARG A 514 -19.47 7.95 28.73
CA ARG A 514 -19.84 9.22 29.38
C ARG A 514 -18.68 9.86 30.14
N ALA A 515 -17.77 9.05 30.68
CA ALA A 515 -16.56 9.53 31.34
C ALA A 515 -15.60 10.24 30.37
N ILE A 516 -15.74 10.03 29.07
CA ILE A 516 -14.93 10.67 28.03
C ILE A 516 -15.57 11.99 27.62
N LEU A 517 -14.81 13.08 27.73
CA LEU A 517 -15.23 14.39 27.24
C LEU A 517 -15.59 14.32 25.75
N ARG A 518 -16.65 15.02 25.33
CA ARG A 518 -17.12 15.01 23.93
C ARG A 518 -16.01 15.32 22.92
N THR A 519 -15.09 16.24 23.24
CA THR A 519 -13.93 16.64 22.44
C THR A 519 -12.80 15.60 22.40
N GLU A 520 -12.86 14.58 23.25
CA GLU A 520 -11.84 13.51 23.41
C GLU A 520 -12.39 12.13 23.01
N ARG A 521 -13.60 12.10 22.45
CA ARG A 521 -14.24 10.89 21.95
C ARG A 521 -13.40 10.20 20.86
N PRO A 522 -13.00 10.86 19.76
CA PRO A 522 -12.03 10.24 18.87
C PRO A 522 -10.76 9.88 19.62
N ASN A 523 -10.24 8.67 19.38
CA ASN A 523 -9.02 8.21 20.01
C ASN A 523 -7.82 8.98 19.48
N ARG A 524 -7.23 9.85 20.32
CA ARG A 524 -6.08 10.68 19.93
C ARG A 524 -4.81 9.88 19.57
N ALA A 525 -4.72 8.62 19.99
CA ALA A 525 -3.61 7.75 19.59
C ALA A 525 -3.72 7.29 18.13
N VAL A 526 -4.95 7.26 17.59
CA VAL A 526 -5.21 6.95 16.19
C VAL A 526 -5.28 8.26 15.41
N ARG A 527 -4.19 8.60 14.72
CA ARG A 527 -4.13 9.83 13.91
C ARG A 527 -5.16 9.77 12.78
N ALA A 528 -5.98 10.81 12.66
CA ALA A 528 -6.92 10.95 11.56
C ALA A 528 -6.19 10.93 10.20
N PRO A 529 -6.85 10.53 9.10
CA PRO A 529 -6.24 10.49 7.77
C PRO A 529 -5.60 11.82 7.33
N SER A 530 -6.18 12.96 7.73
CA SER A 530 -5.64 14.30 7.46
C SER A 530 -4.36 14.60 8.23
N ASP A 531 -4.11 13.90 9.33
CA ASP A 531 -3.16 14.29 10.37
C ASP A 531 -1.96 13.35 10.49
N ILE A 532 -1.85 12.35 9.61
CA ILE A 532 -0.75 11.38 9.63
C ILE A 532 0.64 12.03 9.57
N PHE A 533 0.75 13.23 8.98
CA PHE A 533 1.98 14.01 8.85
C PHE A 533 2.10 15.20 9.82
N GLN A 534 1.18 15.35 10.78
CA GLN A 534 1.25 16.42 11.78
C GLN A 534 2.39 16.16 12.79
N PRO A 535 2.99 17.21 13.41
CA PRO A 535 2.69 18.64 13.26
C PRO A 535 3.29 19.30 12.00
N GLY A 536 3.93 18.54 11.12
CA GLY A 536 4.64 19.08 9.95
C GLY A 536 3.69 19.61 8.88
N ARG A 537 2.75 18.78 8.41
CA ARG A 537 1.77 19.16 7.39
C ARG A 537 0.46 18.37 7.47
N ARG A 538 -0.56 18.90 6.81
CA ARG A 538 -1.80 18.16 6.51
C ARG A 538 -1.59 17.20 5.34
N ASN A 539 -2.21 16.03 5.40
CA ASN A 539 -2.26 15.07 4.30
C ASN A 539 -3.17 15.56 3.15
N ALA A 540 -2.96 15.04 1.94
CA ALA A 540 -3.84 15.31 0.80
C ALA A 540 -5.13 14.47 0.89
N ALA A 541 -6.27 15.13 0.72
CA ALA A 541 -7.59 14.49 0.79
C ALA A 541 -7.91 13.68 -0.49
N GLY A 542 -8.48 12.49 -0.32
CA GLY A 542 -9.05 11.68 -1.39
C GLY A 542 -10.56 11.71 -1.39
N LEU A 543 -11.17 11.22 -2.48
CA LEU A 543 -12.60 10.92 -2.53
C LEU A 543 -12.81 9.43 -2.25
N ASP A 544 -13.87 9.10 -1.52
CA ASP A 544 -14.31 7.71 -1.40
C ASP A 544 -15.10 7.32 -2.65
N LEU A 545 -14.43 6.61 -3.56
CA LEU A 545 -15.02 6.10 -4.80
C LEU A 545 -15.95 4.90 -4.58
N PHE A 546 -16.13 4.43 -3.34
CA PHE A 546 -17.11 3.40 -2.99
C PHE A 546 -18.41 3.99 -2.41
N ASN A 547 -18.42 5.27 -2.02
CA ASN A 547 -19.61 5.94 -1.49
C ASN A 547 -20.55 6.40 -2.62
N GLU A 548 -21.84 6.04 -2.54
CA GLU A 548 -22.81 6.38 -3.57
C GLU A 548 -23.10 7.88 -3.70
N LEU A 549 -23.05 8.65 -2.61
CA LEU A 549 -23.26 10.10 -2.69
C LEU A 549 -22.08 10.78 -3.38
N THR A 550 -20.85 10.35 -3.08
CA THR A 550 -19.65 10.81 -3.78
C THR A 550 -19.70 10.49 -5.26
N LEU A 551 -20.03 9.24 -5.64
CA LEU A 551 -20.13 8.83 -7.03
C LEU A 551 -21.22 9.58 -7.80
N ARG A 552 -22.35 9.88 -7.16
CA ARG A 552 -23.42 10.70 -7.77
C ARG A 552 -22.96 12.13 -8.01
N ALA A 553 -22.35 12.76 -7.00
CA ALA A 553 -21.82 14.11 -7.13
C ALA A 553 -20.73 14.20 -8.22
N LEU A 554 -19.86 13.19 -8.29
CA LEU A 554 -18.86 13.06 -9.37
C LEU A 554 -19.53 12.93 -10.73
N HIS A 555 -20.51 12.02 -10.87
CA HIS A 555 -21.23 11.85 -12.11
C HIS A 555 -21.90 13.15 -12.55
N GLU A 556 -22.61 13.84 -11.66
CA GLU A 556 -23.26 15.13 -11.95
C GLU A 556 -22.26 16.24 -12.32
N THR A 557 -21.06 16.22 -11.76
CA THR A 557 -20.00 17.19 -12.09
C THR A 557 -19.33 16.88 -13.44
N LEU A 558 -19.22 15.60 -13.78
CA LEU A 558 -18.61 15.12 -15.03
C LEU A 558 -19.62 15.03 -16.18
N ASP A 559 -20.91 15.13 -15.90
CA ASP A 559 -22.00 15.06 -16.89
C ASP A 559 -22.02 16.33 -17.75
N GLY A 560 -21.83 16.18 -19.05
CA GLY A 560 -21.81 17.28 -20.01
C GLY A 560 -20.67 17.20 -21.03
N ASP A 561 -20.73 18.11 -22.02
CA ASP A 561 -19.70 18.22 -23.04
C ASP A 561 -18.41 18.77 -22.41
N ALA A 562 -17.30 18.07 -22.62
CA ALA A 562 -16.00 18.55 -22.18
C ALA A 562 -15.51 19.67 -23.10
N PRO A 563 -14.91 20.75 -22.57
CA PRO A 563 -14.44 21.86 -23.39
C PRO A 563 -13.29 21.43 -24.30
N PHE A 564 -13.23 22.06 -25.48
CA PHE A 564 -12.06 22.00 -26.34
C PHE A 564 -10.94 22.85 -25.73
N LEU A 565 -9.78 22.24 -25.48
CA LEU A 565 -8.69 22.88 -24.74
C LEU A 565 -7.65 23.50 -25.65
N HIS A 566 -7.01 24.57 -25.18
CA HIS A 566 -5.94 25.26 -25.89
C HIS A 566 -4.69 25.30 -25.00
N ALA A 567 -3.59 24.70 -25.45
CA ALA A 567 -2.29 24.78 -24.78
C ALA A 567 -1.32 25.62 -25.60
N ARG A 568 -0.60 26.51 -24.93
CA ARG A 568 0.43 27.37 -25.52
C ARG A 568 1.45 27.77 -24.45
N ALA A 569 2.54 28.40 -24.86
CA ALA A 569 3.48 28.96 -23.92
C ALA A 569 2.78 29.94 -22.96
N LEU A 570 3.01 29.78 -21.66
CA LEU A 570 2.58 30.73 -20.63
C LEU A 570 3.82 31.50 -20.18
N THR A 571 4.03 32.64 -20.81
CA THR A 571 5.15 33.56 -20.55
C THR A 571 4.69 35.00 -20.83
N PRO A 572 5.08 35.98 -20.01
CA PRO A 572 4.79 37.38 -20.27
C PRO A 572 5.35 37.87 -21.61
N GLY A 573 4.69 38.87 -22.21
CA GLY A 573 5.22 39.63 -23.36
C GLY A 573 5.17 38.94 -24.73
N VAL A 574 4.70 37.69 -24.83
CA VAL A 574 4.65 36.95 -26.11
C VAL A 574 3.25 36.46 -26.41
N THR A 575 2.78 36.71 -27.63
CA THR A 575 1.61 36.03 -28.20
C THR A 575 2.11 35.03 -29.23
N SER A 576 2.07 33.73 -28.91
CA SER A 576 2.46 32.68 -29.87
C SER A 576 1.55 32.73 -31.10
N GLN A 577 2.13 32.64 -32.30
CA GLN A 577 1.38 32.66 -33.56
C GLN A 577 0.58 31.36 -33.73
N HIS A 578 -0.68 31.46 -34.14
CA HIS A 578 -1.61 30.32 -34.30
C HIS A 578 -1.31 29.40 -35.50
N ASP A 579 -0.38 29.78 -36.37
CA ASP A 579 -0.20 29.15 -37.69
C ASP A 579 0.38 27.71 -37.65
N ARG A 580 0.77 27.20 -36.47
CA ARG A 580 1.33 25.85 -36.27
C ARG A 580 0.77 25.15 -35.03
N SER A 581 -0.56 25.05 -34.94
CA SER A 581 -1.21 24.28 -33.88
C SER A 581 -1.35 22.79 -34.24
N ARG A 582 -1.13 21.89 -33.28
CA ARG A 582 -1.27 20.43 -33.42
C ARG A 582 -2.46 19.94 -32.60
N LEU A 583 -3.34 19.14 -33.20
CA LEU A 583 -4.43 18.50 -32.49
C LEU A 583 -3.94 17.34 -31.61
N LEU A 584 -4.54 17.21 -30.43
CA LEU A 584 -4.32 16.10 -29.51
C LEU A 584 -5.64 15.36 -29.26
N TYR A 585 -5.56 14.03 -29.26
CA TYR A 585 -6.69 13.13 -29.13
C TYR A 585 -6.55 12.29 -27.87
N ASN A 586 -7.69 11.83 -27.35
CA ASN A 586 -7.75 10.91 -26.23
C ASN A 586 -7.09 9.57 -26.61
N PRO A 587 -6.09 9.07 -25.85
CA PRO A 587 -5.44 7.79 -26.16
C PRO A 587 -6.40 6.60 -26.09
N ALA A 588 -7.53 6.72 -25.40
CA ALA A 588 -8.55 5.68 -25.30
C ALA A 588 -9.53 5.68 -26.48
N ASP A 589 -9.68 6.81 -27.19
CA ASP A 589 -10.56 6.94 -28.34
C ASP A 589 -10.05 8.03 -29.30
N ARG A 590 -9.56 7.61 -30.46
CA ARG A 590 -9.04 8.51 -31.50
C ARG A 590 -10.10 9.41 -32.14
N HIS A 591 -11.38 9.24 -31.81
CA HIS A 591 -12.47 10.13 -32.25
C HIS A 591 -12.79 11.25 -31.25
N ASP A 592 -12.17 11.27 -30.06
CA ASP A 592 -12.33 12.31 -29.04
C ASP A 592 -11.16 13.32 -29.13
N PRO A 593 -11.29 14.43 -29.87
CA PRO A 593 -10.31 15.51 -29.84
C PRO A 593 -10.40 16.25 -28.51
N ILE A 594 -9.27 16.31 -27.79
CA ILE A 594 -9.18 17.01 -26.50
C ILE A 594 -9.04 18.51 -26.72
N GLY A 595 -8.20 18.89 -27.69
CA GLY A 595 -7.78 20.26 -27.89
C GLY A 595 -6.65 20.39 -28.89
N ASP A 596 -6.07 21.58 -28.97
CA ASP A 596 -4.90 21.88 -29.79
C ASP A 596 -3.76 22.53 -28.98
N VAL A 597 -2.53 22.29 -29.42
CA VAL A 597 -1.31 22.81 -28.80
C VAL A 597 -0.48 23.63 -29.79
N VAL A 598 -0.15 24.85 -29.39
CA VAL A 598 0.84 25.70 -30.06
C VAL A 598 2.19 25.49 -29.36
N GLU A 599 3.11 24.84 -30.06
CA GLU A 599 4.44 24.53 -29.53
C GLU A 599 5.33 25.79 -29.46
N THR A 600 6.27 25.77 -28.51
CA THR A 600 7.15 26.90 -28.22
C THR A 600 8.19 27.06 -29.32
N ASP A 601 8.11 28.16 -30.07
CA ASP A 601 9.11 28.52 -31.07
C ASP A 601 10.37 29.14 -30.43
N GLY A 602 11.42 29.31 -31.24
CA GLY A 602 12.69 29.87 -30.77
C GLY A 602 12.57 31.30 -30.23
N LYS A 603 11.69 32.13 -30.80
CA LYS A 603 11.50 33.52 -30.35
C LYS A 603 10.84 33.57 -28.98
N THR A 604 9.80 32.76 -28.77
CA THR A 604 9.10 32.63 -27.49
C THR A 604 10.03 32.09 -26.41
N LEU A 605 10.84 31.08 -26.73
CA LEU A 605 11.84 30.53 -25.80
C LEU A 605 12.86 31.59 -25.35
N LEU A 606 13.41 32.37 -26.29
CA LEU A 606 14.36 33.44 -25.98
C LEU A 606 13.74 34.52 -25.08
N SER A 607 12.51 34.95 -25.39
CA SER A 607 11.78 35.93 -24.59
C SER A 607 11.45 35.42 -23.19
N ALA A 608 11.12 34.13 -23.05
CA ALA A 608 10.88 33.50 -21.74
C ALA A 608 12.16 33.50 -20.89
N LEU A 609 13.30 33.16 -21.49
CA LEU A 609 14.61 33.19 -20.81
C LEU A 609 15.01 34.62 -20.39
N GLU A 610 14.79 35.63 -21.24
CA GLU A 610 15.04 37.03 -20.89
C GLU A 610 14.16 37.51 -19.74
N THR A 611 12.88 37.15 -19.76
CA THR A 611 11.94 37.49 -18.68
C THR A 611 12.33 36.81 -17.37
N ALA A 612 12.68 35.53 -17.43
CA ALA A 612 13.13 34.74 -16.30
C ALA A 612 14.39 35.34 -15.65
N GLU A 613 15.36 35.80 -16.45
CA GLU A 613 16.56 36.49 -15.94
C GLU A 613 16.22 37.76 -15.18
N HIS A 614 15.32 38.59 -15.71
CA HIS A 614 14.91 39.83 -15.05
C HIS A 614 14.15 39.57 -13.74
N ALA A 615 13.41 38.46 -13.64
CA ALA A 615 12.64 38.11 -12.45
C ALA A 615 13.48 37.49 -11.32
N LEU A 616 14.64 36.92 -11.63
CA LEU A 616 15.42 36.11 -10.69
C LEU A 616 15.74 36.86 -9.40
N ALA A 617 16.24 38.09 -9.49
CA ALA A 617 16.63 38.86 -8.32
C ALA A 617 15.44 39.08 -7.35
N SER A 618 14.25 39.33 -7.90
CA SER A 618 13.03 39.53 -7.11
C SER A 618 12.57 38.25 -6.42
N TRP A 619 12.58 37.12 -7.13
CA TRP A 619 12.12 35.85 -6.54
C TRP A 619 13.14 35.27 -5.56
N ALA A 620 14.43 35.33 -5.89
CA ALA A 620 15.52 34.94 -4.99
C ALA A 620 15.50 35.76 -3.68
N GLY A 621 15.14 37.05 -3.77
CA GLY A 621 15.01 37.95 -2.63
C GLY A 621 13.70 37.81 -1.85
N SER A 622 12.75 36.99 -2.29
CA SER A 622 11.50 36.77 -1.56
C SER A 622 11.77 36.07 -0.22
N SER A 623 10.96 36.35 0.80
CA SER A 623 11.10 35.63 2.06
C SER A 623 10.61 34.17 1.91
N PRO A 624 11.12 33.23 2.73
CA PRO A 624 10.59 31.86 2.77
C PRO A 624 9.08 31.81 3.03
N GLU A 625 8.55 32.71 3.85
CA GLU A 625 7.11 32.78 4.18
C GLU A 625 6.26 33.07 2.94
N VAL A 626 6.72 33.94 2.04
CA VAL A 626 6.04 34.19 0.76
C VAL A 626 5.97 32.92 -0.08
N ARG A 627 7.08 32.17 -0.15
CA ARG A 627 7.14 30.93 -0.93
C ARG A 627 6.28 29.83 -0.31
N ILE A 628 6.34 29.68 1.02
CA ILE A 628 5.48 28.76 1.79
C ILE A 628 4.01 29.07 1.52
N ALA A 629 3.61 30.34 1.58
CA ALA A 629 2.24 30.76 1.32
C ALA A 629 1.79 30.44 -0.12
N CYS A 630 2.65 30.68 -1.12
CA CYS A 630 2.36 30.35 -2.52
C CYS A 630 2.17 28.83 -2.72
N LEU A 631 3.08 28.01 -2.18
CA LEU A 631 3.01 26.55 -2.32
C LEU A 631 1.80 25.97 -1.56
N GLY A 632 1.52 26.46 -0.35
CA GLY A 632 0.33 26.09 0.41
C GLY A 632 -0.96 26.42 -0.33
N LYS A 633 -1.09 27.65 -0.84
CA LYS A 633 -2.26 28.07 -1.63
C LYS A 633 -2.39 27.29 -2.93
N ALA A 634 -1.28 26.94 -3.58
CA ALA A 634 -1.30 26.10 -4.77
C ALA A 634 -1.83 24.70 -4.46
N ALA A 635 -1.42 24.11 -3.34
CA ALA A 635 -1.93 22.82 -2.89
C ALA A 635 -3.45 22.87 -2.67
N ASP A 636 -3.94 23.92 -2.03
CA ASP A 636 -5.38 24.09 -1.77
C ASP A 636 -6.17 24.33 -3.06
N LEU A 637 -5.62 25.07 -4.04
CA LEU A 637 -6.24 25.28 -5.34
C LEU A 637 -6.30 23.98 -6.17
N ILE A 638 -5.23 23.19 -6.19
CA ILE A 638 -5.23 21.88 -6.86
C ILE A 638 -6.25 20.95 -6.20
N GLU A 639 -6.31 20.91 -4.87
CA GLU A 639 -7.29 20.09 -4.13
C GLU A 639 -8.73 20.56 -4.39
N ALA A 640 -8.98 21.87 -4.48
CA ALA A 640 -10.29 22.44 -4.81
C ALA A 640 -10.73 22.13 -6.24
N HIS A 641 -9.79 22.08 -7.20
CA HIS A 641 -10.04 21.75 -8.61
C HIS A 641 -9.84 20.26 -8.95
N ARG A 642 -9.77 19.38 -7.94
CA ARG A 642 -9.42 17.96 -8.14
C ARG A 642 -10.29 17.22 -9.16
N ILE A 643 -11.60 17.47 -9.21
CA ILE A 643 -12.50 16.76 -10.14
C ILE A 643 -12.17 17.14 -11.60
N GLU A 644 -11.93 18.42 -11.86
CA GLU A 644 -11.50 18.94 -13.17
C GLU A 644 -10.16 18.31 -13.60
N LEU A 645 -9.18 18.31 -12.70
CA LEU A 645 -7.85 17.75 -12.96
C LEU A 645 -7.90 16.23 -13.17
N MET A 646 -8.72 15.52 -12.40
CA MET A 646 -8.95 14.08 -12.58
C MET A 646 -9.57 13.79 -13.96
N ALA A 647 -10.58 14.57 -14.37
CA ALA A 647 -11.19 14.41 -15.70
C ALA A 647 -10.17 14.60 -16.83
N LEU A 648 -9.28 15.59 -16.66
CA LEU A 648 -8.23 15.87 -17.63
C LEU A 648 -7.18 14.75 -17.67
N LEU A 649 -6.73 14.24 -16.52
CA LEU A 649 -5.81 13.08 -16.45
C LEU A 649 -6.41 11.82 -17.08
N VAL A 650 -7.72 11.60 -16.91
CA VAL A 650 -8.44 10.48 -17.54
C VAL A 650 -8.45 10.62 -19.07
N ARG A 651 -8.83 11.80 -19.58
CA ARG A 651 -8.97 12.03 -21.03
C ARG A 651 -7.64 12.22 -21.75
N GLU A 652 -6.68 12.91 -21.15
CA GLU A 652 -5.39 13.26 -21.77
C GLU A 652 -4.34 12.16 -21.60
N ALA A 653 -4.20 11.62 -20.38
CA ALA A 653 -3.16 10.64 -20.06
C ALA A 653 -3.69 9.20 -20.00
N GLY A 654 -4.99 8.97 -20.23
CA GLY A 654 -5.58 7.63 -20.22
C GLY A 654 -5.62 6.98 -18.83
N LYS A 655 -5.55 7.75 -17.75
CA LYS A 655 -5.53 7.20 -16.38
C LYS A 655 -6.91 6.78 -15.94
N THR A 656 -7.01 5.65 -15.23
CA THR A 656 -8.26 5.29 -14.53
C THR A 656 -8.56 6.33 -13.44
N LEU A 657 -9.82 6.46 -13.06
CA LEU A 657 -10.23 7.43 -12.03
C LEU A 657 -9.46 7.29 -10.71
N PRO A 658 -9.22 6.08 -10.14
CA PRO A 658 -8.40 5.94 -8.94
C PRO A 658 -6.95 6.42 -9.16
N ALA A 659 -6.34 6.08 -10.30
CA ALA A 659 -4.97 6.51 -10.61
C ALA A 659 -4.87 8.04 -10.81
N ALA A 660 -5.90 8.66 -11.38
CA ALA A 660 -5.99 10.11 -11.52
C ALA A 660 -6.15 10.81 -10.15
N GLN A 661 -6.98 10.26 -9.25
CA GLN A 661 -7.10 10.75 -7.88
C GLN A 661 -5.77 10.66 -7.12
N ASP A 662 -5.09 9.52 -7.21
CA ASP A 662 -3.82 9.32 -6.53
C ASP A 662 -2.76 10.32 -7.01
N GLU A 663 -2.72 10.62 -8.31
CA GLU A 663 -1.77 11.60 -8.84
C GLU A 663 -2.08 13.04 -8.42
N VAL A 664 -3.37 13.43 -8.35
CA VAL A 664 -3.75 14.75 -7.79
C VAL A 664 -3.32 14.84 -6.32
N ARG A 665 -3.55 13.79 -5.54
CA ARG A 665 -3.13 13.73 -4.12
C ARG A 665 -1.61 13.80 -3.97
N GLU A 666 -0.87 13.16 -4.86
CA GLU A 666 0.59 13.23 -4.88
C GLU A 666 1.06 14.66 -5.13
N ALA A 667 0.51 15.37 -6.14
CA ALA A 667 0.83 16.77 -6.43
C ALA A 667 0.57 17.71 -5.24
N VAL A 668 -0.60 17.58 -4.59
CA VAL A 668 -0.93 18.32 -3.36
C VAL A 668 0.07 18.01 -2.24
N SER A 669 0.42 16.72 -2.08
CA SER A 669 1.37 16.29 -1.05
C SER A 669 2.78 16.85 -1.28
N ILE A 670 3.23 16.94 -2.53
CA ILE A 670 4.51 17.57 -2.89
C ILE A 670 4.54 19.03 -2.45
N LEU A 671 3.56 19.82 -2.86
CA LEU A 671 3.50 21.25 -2.55
C LEU A 671 3.49 21.50 -1.03
N ARG A 672 2.68 20.73 -0.29
CA ARG A 672 2.64 20.80 1.18
C ARG A 672 3.94 20.34 1.83
N HIS A 673 4.60 19.33 1.28
CA HIS A 673 5.87 18.84 1.79
C HIS A 673 7.00 19.84 1.57
N ASP A 674 7.13 20.44 0.40
CA ASP A 674 8.18 21.43 0.14
C ASP A 674 7.96 22.70 0.99
N ALA A 675 6.70 23.10 1.20
CA ALA A 675 6.34 24.18 2.13
C ALA A 675 6.73 23.83 3.59
N GLU A 676 6.45 22.62 4.06
CA GLU A 676 6.89 22.12 5.38
C GLU A 676 8.42 22.16 5.51
N ARG A 677 9.16 21.72 4.48
CA ARG A 677 10.63 21.72 4.50
C ARG A 677 11.22 23.12 4.63
N LEU A 678 10.56 24.12 4.04
CA LEU A 678 10.94 25.53 4.20
C LEU A 678 10.67 26.08 5.60
N GLN A 679 9.74 25.52 6.37
CA GLN A 679 9.49 25.97 7.75
C GLN A 679 10.58 25.52 8.73
N GLY A 680 11.32 24.46 8.41
CA GLY A 680 12.37 23.91 9.25
C GLY A 680 13.52 24.89 9.53
N ARG A 681 13.92 25.00 10.81
CA ARG A 681 15.02 25.89 11.28
C ARG A 681 16.36 25.70 10.54
N ASP A 682 16.57 24.54 9.92
CA ASP A 682 17.81 24.18 9.23
C ASP A 682 17.99 24.83 7.85
N TYR A 683 16.92 25.33 7.23
CA TYR A 683 17.00 26.00 5.91
C TYR A 683 17.25 27.52 6.03
N HIS A 684 16.75 28.15 7.10
CA HIS A 684 16.55 29.60 7.21
C HIS A 684 17.80 30.48 7.27
N LEU A 685 18.99 29.95 7.57
CA LEU A 685 20.12 30.82 7.89
C LEU A 685 21.13 31.04 6.75
N GLN A 686 21.14 30.21 5.69
CA GLN A 686 22.23 30.24 4.70
C GLN A 686 21.89 29.80 3.26
N ALA A 687 20.63 29.50 2.94
CA ALA A 687 20.28 28.97 1.62
C ALA A 687 20.15 30.05 0.54
N SER A 688 20.86 29.90 -0.59
CA SER A 688 20.71 30.76 -1.78
C SER A 688 20.31 29.93 -3.00
N PRO A 689 19.50 30.47 -3.94
CA PRO A 689 19.11 29.74 -5.14
C PRO A 689 20.29 29.46 -6.07
N LEU A 690 20.08 28.52 -7.00
CA LEU A 690 20.96 28.25 -8.13
C LEU A 690 20.77 29.29 -9.24
N GLY A 691 19.52 29.65 -9.56
CA GLY A 691 19.20 30.61 -10.63
C GLY A 691 17.98 30.18 -11.45
N LEU A 692 18.14 30.02 -12.76
CA LEU A 692 17.12 29.51 -13.68
C LEU A 692 17.21 27.99 -13.76
N VAL A 693 16.09 27.30 -13.54
CA VAL A 693 16.00 25.83 -13.60
C VAL A 693 15.12 25.39 -14.75
N ALA A 694 15.67 24.55 -15.63
CA ALA A 694 14.89 23.84 -16.63
C ALA A 694 14.25 22.58 -16.00
N CYS A 695 12.92 22.53 -15.98
CA CYS A 695 12.15 21.38 -15.48
C CYS A 695 11.53 20.64 -16.66
N ILE A 696 12.00 19.43 -16.96
CA ILE A 696 11.53 18.58 -18.06
C ILE A 696 10.84 17.33 -17.49
N SER A 697 9.52 17.22 -17.70
CA SER A 697 8.68 16.19 -17.07
C SER A 697 8.12 15.16 -18.06
N PRO A 698 7.80 13.93 -17.60
CA PRO A 698 7.31 12.86 -18.45
C PRO A 698 5.78 12.93 -18.61
N TRP A 699 5.26 12.16 -19.58
CA TRP A 699 3.81 11.99 -19.80
C TRP A 699 3.18 10.96 -18.84
N SER A 700 3.97 10.08 -18.22
CA SER A 700 3.48 8.99 -17.34
C SER A 700 2.97 9.46 -15.99
N SER A 701 3.51 10.59 -15.52
CA SER A 701 3.00 11.34 -14.37
C SER A 701 2.99 12.83 -14.72
N PRO A 702 2.03 13.25 -15.56
CA PRO A 702 2.04 14.56 -16.17
C PRO A 702 1.63 15.67 -15.20
N LEU A 703 1.08 15.34 -14.03
CA LEU A 703 0.78 16.29 -12.97
C LEU A 703 1.79 16.18 -11.82
N ALA A 704 1.94 15.02 -11.19
CA ALA A 704 2.74 14.93 -9.96
C ALA A 704 4.23 15.12 -10.21
N ALA A 705 4.84 14.43 -11.17
CA ALA A 705 6.25 14.63 -11.49
C ALA A 705 6.55 16.04 -12.04
N PHE A 706 5.59 16.65 -12.74
CA PHE A 706 5.67 18.04 -13.20
C PHE A 706 5.68 19.04 -12.03
N VAL A 707 4.67 18.96 -11.14
CA VAL A 707 4.57 19.77 -9.93
C VAL A 707 5.79 19.57 -9.04
N GLN A 708 6.30 18.34 -8.94
CA GLN A 708 7.42 18.04 -8.08
C GLN A 708 8.70 18.79 -8.45
N GLN A 709 9.04 18.83 -9.75
CA GLN A 709 10.22 19.55 -10.21
C GLN A 709 10.04 21.06 -9.97
N ILE A 710 8.87 21.59 -10.31
CA ILE A 710 8.55 23.02 -10.16
C ILE A 710 8.58 23.44 -8.68
N SER A 711 7.89 22.68 -7.82
CA SER A 711 7.69 22.99 -6.41
C SER A 711 9.02 23.13 -5.66
N VAL A 712 9.91 22.13 -5.79
CA VAL A 712 11.20 22.16 -5.08
C VAL A 712 12.14 23.25 -5.61
N SER A 713 12.11 23.53 -6.92
CA SER A 713 12.89 24.62 -7.51
C SER A 713 12.40 25.99 -7.06
N LEU A 714 11.08 26.22 -7.09
CA LEU A 714 10.47 27.44 -6.58
C LEU A 714 10.73 27.61 -5.09
N ALA A 715 10.57 26.55 -4.29
CA ALA A 715 10.83 26.55 -2.85
C ALA A 715 12.25 27.04 -2.52
N ALA A 716 13.24 26.59 -3.30
CA ALA A 716 14.63 27.01 -3.16
C ALA A 716 14.94 28.44 -3.68
N GLY A 717 13.92 29.17 -4.16
CA GLY A 717 14.05 30.55 -4.65
C GLY A 717 14.50 30.65 -6.11
N ASN A 718 14.41 29.57 -6.87
CA ASN A 718 14.79 29.55 -8.28
C ASN A 718 13.63 29.98 -9.19
N VAL A 719 13.95 30.52 -10.36
CA VAL A 719 13.00 30.76 -11.46
C VAL A 719 12.92 29.51 -12.33
N VAL A 720 11.73 29.15 -12.80
CA VAL A 720 11.46 27.86 -13.44
C VAL A 720 11.01 28.02 -14.89
N LEU A 721 11.66 27.28 -15.78
CA LEU A 721 11.25 27.07 -17.17
C LEU A 721 10.78 25.62 -17.33
N ALA A 722 9.46 25.42 -17.35
CA ALA A 722 8.84 24.10 -17.32
C ALA A 722 8.44 23.64 -18.73
N LYS A 723 9.05 22.54 -19.20
CA LYS A 723 8.74 21.86 -20.45
C LYS A 723 8.03 20.54 -20.15
N PRO A 724 6.69 20.45 -20.36
CA PRO A 724 5.97 19.19 -20.20
C PRO A 724 6.21 18.26 -21.39
N ALA A 725 5.88 16.98 -21.24
CA ALA A 725 5.87 16.03 -22.36
C ALA A 725 4.84 16.45 -23.44
N GLU A 726 5.14 16.23 -24.72
CA GLU A 726 4.28 16.69 -25.82
C GLU A 726 2.92 15.97 -25.91
N GLN A 727 2.76 14.85 -25.19
CA GLN A 727 1.53 14.08 -25.09
C GLN A 727 0.55 14.67 -24.07
N THR A 728 1.04 15.43 -23.07
CA THR A 728 0.22 15.89 -21.94
C THR A 728 0.36 17.41 -21.62
N PRO A 729 0.17 18.32 -22.59
CA PRO A 729 0.34 19.76 -22.37
C PRO A 729 -0.84 20.46 -21.67
N PHE A 730 -2.06 19.92 -21.70
CA PHE A 730 -3.25 20.57 -21.15
C PHE A 730 -3.26 20.52 -19.63
N ILE A 731 -2.97 19.35 -19.02
CA ILE A 731 -2.84 19.24 -17.56
C ILE A 731 -1.71 20.13 -17.03
N ALA A 732 -0.60 20.21 -17.76
CA ALA A 732 0.51 21.10 -17.42
C ALA A 732 0.09 22.58 -17.49
N SER A 733 -0.60 22.98 -18.56
CA SER A 733 -1.15 24.33 -18.73
C SER A 733 -2.09 24.72 -17.62
N ARG A 734 -3.06 23.85 -17.30
CA ARG A 734 -4.01 24.10 -16.22
C ARG A 734 -3.33 24.21 -14.87
N THR A 735 -2.33 23.35 -14.62
CA THR A 735 -1.55 23.37 -13.38
C THR A 735 -0.78 24.68 -13.22
N VAL A 736 -0.11 25.17 -14.26
CA VAL A 736 0.62 26.45 -14.21
C VAL A 736 -0.31 27.63 -13.99
N GLN A 737 -1.51 27.63 -14.59
CA GLN A 737 -2.53 28.64 -14.28
C GLN A 737 -2.93 28.64 -12.80
N LEU A 738 -3.11 27.46 -12.19
CA LEU A 738 -3.42 27.34 -10.76
C LEU A 738 -2.25 27.82 -9.88
N LEU A 739 -1.00 27.52 -10.28
CA LEU A 739 0.21 28.01 -9.61
C LEU A 739 0.31 29.55 -9.69
N HIS A 740 -0.04 30.16 -10.82
CA HIS A 740 -0.13 31.63 -10.92
C HIS A 740 -1.23 32.21 -10.03
N ASN A 741 -2.41 31.61 -10.00
CA ASN A 741 -3.50 32.01 -9.12
C ASN A 741 -3.13 31.86 -7.62
N ALA A 742 -2.19 30.98 -7.30
CA ALA A 742 -1.64 30.80 -5.97
C ALA A 742 -0.67 31.92 -5.55
N GLY A 743 -0.26 32.79 -6.48
CA GLY A 743 0.63 33.92 -6.23
C GLY A 743 2.05 33.75 -6.79
N ILE A 744 2.33 32.67 -7.52
CA ILE A 744 3.62 32.51 -8.22
C ILE A 744 3.62 33.44 -9.45
N PRO A 745 4.53 34.41 -9.55
CA PRO A 745 4.51 35.37 -10.66
C PRO A 745 4.68 34.70 -12.04
N PRO A 746 3.96 35.15 -13.09
CA PRO A 746 4.16 34.71 -14.47
C PRO A 746 5.59 34.88 -15.00
N GLU A 747 6.35 35.81 -14.46
CA GLU A 747 7.75 36.05 -14.78
C GLU A 747 8.71 35.05 -14.07
N VAL A 748 8.20 34.28 -13.10
CA VAL A 748 8.98 33.33 -12.28
C VAL A 748 8.73 31.87 -12.69
N LEU A 749 7.57 31.57 -13.25
CA LEU A 749 7.21 30.23 -13.72
C LEU A 749 6.71 30.31 -15.16
N HIS A 750 7.51 29.79 -16.08
CA HIS A 750 7.18 29.74 -17.50
C HIS A 750 6.74 28.33 -17.90
N LEU A 751 5.65 28.21 -18.67
CA LEU A 751 5.30 26.97 -19.35
C LEU A 751 5.74 27.05 -20.81
N LEU A 752 6.47 26.03 -21.27
CA LEU A 752 7.01 25.94 -22.63
C LEU A 752 6.61 24.61 -23.28
N PRO A 753 5.36 24.43 -23.74
CA PRO A 753 4.94 23.21 -24.43
C PRO A 753 5.71 23.02 -25.74
N GLY A 754 5.97 21.77 -26.12
CA GLY A 754 6.63 21.43 -27.38
C GLY A 754 7.22 20.03 -27.35
N ASP A 755 7.91 19.64 -28.41
CA ASP A 755 8.61 18.36 -28.53
C ASP A 755 10.00 18.37 -27.83
N GLY A 756 10.79 17.33 -28.06
CA GLY A 756 12.16 17.22 -27.55
C GLY A 756 13.08 18.37 -27.97
N SER A 757 12.86 18.98 -29.14
CA SER A 757 13.72 20.07 -29.65
C SER A 757 13.63 21.34 -28.80
N VAL A 758 12.47 21.61 -28.19
CA VAL A 758 12.32 22.71 -27.22
C VAL A 758 13.15 22.43 -25.97
N GLY A 759 13.11 21.19 -25.48
CA GLY A 759 13.91 20.74 -24.34
C GLY A 759 15.42 20.85 -24.60
N GLU A 760 15.88 20.37 -25.75
CA GLU A 760 17.30 20.47 -26.15
C GLU A 760 17.77 21.92 -26.23
N ARG A 761 16.99 22.82 -26.84
CA ARG A 761 17.33 24.25 -26.92
C ARG A 761 17.36 24.90 -25.54
N LEU A 762 16.40 24.56 -24.68
CA LEU A 762 16.35 25.07 -23.30
C LEU A 762 17.58 24.62 -22.50
N VAL A 763 17.93 23.32 -22.58
CA VAL A 763 19.12 22.79 -21.91
C VAL A 763 20.41 23.37 -22.51
N ALA A 764 20.45 23.74 -23.79
CA ALA A 764 21.63 24.33 -24.41
C ALA A 764 21.96 25.75 -23.90
N ASP A 765 20.95 26.52 -23.48
CA ASP A 765 21.12 27.96 -23.22
C ASP A 765 21.97 28.21 -21.97
N HIS A 766 23.03 29.00 -22.13
CA HIS A 766 23.99 29.33 -21.06
C HIS A 766 23.37 29.94 -19.80
N ARG A 767 22.19 30.56 -19.89
CA ARG A 767 21.45 31.14 -18.76
C ARG A 767 20.85 30.11 -17.80
N VAL A 768 20.65 28.87 -18.25
CA VAL A 768 20.08 27.81 -17.42
C VAL A 768 21.13 27.30 -16.43
N ASP A 769 20.87 27.47 -15.14
CA ASP A 769 21.81 27.16 -14.07
C ASP A 769 21.66 25.75 -13.50
N ALA A 770 20.53 25.09 -13.75
CA ALA A 770 20.26 23.70 -13.34
C ALA A 770 19.23 23.02 -14.23
N VAL A 771 19.28 21.68 -14.26
CA VAL A 771 18.31 20.87 -15.01
C VAL A 771 17.71 19.80 -14.10
N MET A 772 16.39 19.79 -14.00
CA MET A 772 15.62 18.68 -13.46
C MET A 772 14.99 17.92 -14.63
N PHE A 773 15.33 16.65 -14.77
CA PHE A 773 14.88 15.80 -15.85
C PHE A 773 14.21 14.55 -15.29
N THR A 774 13.06 14.18 -15.84
CA THR A 774 12.44 12.88 -15.60
C THR A 774 11.93 12.30 -16.92
N GLY A 775 12.48 11.16 -17.33
CA GLY A 775 12.24 10.57 -18.66
C GLY A 775 13.14 9.36 -18.92
N SER A 776 13.44 9.05 -20.18
CA SER A 776 14.25 7.87 -20.52
C SER A 776 15.74 8.05 -20.23
N THR A 777 16.44 6.95 -19.94
CA THR A 777 17.89 6.95 -19.69
C THR A 777 18.71 7.52 -20.86
N PRO A 778 18.43 7.19 -22.14
CA PRO A 778 19.15 7.78 -23.27
C PRO A 778 19.04 9.30 -23.33
N VAL A 779 17.85 9.87 -23.10
CA VAL A 779 17.64 11.33 -23.10
C VAL A 779 18.33 11.98 -21.90
N GLY A 780 18.25 11.39 -20.71
CA GLY A 780 18.97 11.89 -19.53
C GLY A 780 20.49 11.88 -19.73
N LYS A 781 21.03 10.88 -20.44
CA LYS A 781 22.43 10.84 -20.87
C LYS A 781 22.77 11.94 -21.86
N ALA A 782 21.92 12.20 -22.84
CA ALA A 782 22.10 13.31 -23.78
C ALA A 782 22.15 14.67 -23.05
N VAL A 783 21.23 14.90 -22.11
CA VAL A 783 21.24 16.09 -21.24
C VAL A 783 22.55 16.18 -20.45
N SER A 784 23.01 15.07 -19.86
CA SER A 784 24.27 15.03 -19.12
C SER A 784 25.47 15.43 -19.99
N ARG A 785 25.55 14.94 -21.23
CA ARG A 785 26.58 15.32 -22.21
C ARG A 785 26.48 16.77 -22.65
N GLN A 786 25.30 17.35 -22.63
CA GLN A 786 25.10 18.73 -23.08
C GLN A 786 25.53 19.76 -22.03
N ILE A 787 25.59 19.38 -20.75
CA ILE A 787 25.85 20.31 -19.65
C ILE A 787 27.18 20.10 -18.91
N PHE A 788 27.94 19.03 -19.20
CA PHE A 788 29.06 18.61 -18.35
C PHE A 788 30.17 19.66 -18.18
N ASP A 789 30.41 20.50 -19.18
CA ASP A 789 31.42 21.57 -19.19
C ASP A 789 30.83 22.94 -18.89
N ARG A 790 29.51 23.03 -18.70
CA ARG A 790 28.81 24.29 -18.43
C ARG A 790 28.92 24.68 -16.96
N GLN A 791 29.09 25.98 -16.74
CA GLN A 791 29.06 26.60 -15.43
C GLN A 791 27.82 27.50 -15.32
N GLY A 792 27.08 27.36 -14.22
CA GLY A 792 26.00 28.30 -13.90
C GLY A 792 26.54 29.61 -13.35
N ARG A 793 25.64 30.56 -13.07
CA ARG A 793 25.96 31.91 -12.55
C ARG A 793 26.70 31.91 -11.20
N THR A 794 26.60 30.82 -10.45
CA THR A 794 27.30 30.61 -9.18
C THR A 794 28.79 30.25 -9.36
N GLY A 795 29.25 30.06 -10.60
CA GLY A 795 30.60 29.57 -10.91
C GLY A 795 30.81 28.09 -10.57
N THR A 796 29.73 27.33 -10.39
CA THR A 796 29.75 25.86 -10.18
C THR A 796 29.19 25.15 -11.41
N PRO A 797 29.53 23.86 -11.62
CA PRO A 797 28.92 23.07 -12.70
C PRO A 797 27.40 23.09 -12.61
N VAL A 798 26.73 23.13 -13.76
CA VAL A 798 25.26 23.04 -13.86
C VAL A 798 24.82 21.69 -13.28
N PRO A 799 24.04 21.64 -12.18
CA PRO A 799 23.58 20.40 -11.60
C PRO A 799 22.47 19.79 -12.45
N LEU A 800 22.62 18.49 -12.74
CA LEU A 800 21.56 17.63 -13.23
C LEU A 800 20.96 16.85 -12.07
N VAL A 801 19.63 16.84 -12.01
CA VAL A 801 18.83 15.85 -11.27
C VAL A 801 18.05 15.06 -12.30
N ALA A 802 18.57 13.90 -12.68
CA ALA A 802 17.94 13.00 -13.63
C ALA A 802 17.33 11.80 -12.91
N ARG A 803 16.05 11.56 -13.17
CA ARG A 803 15.34 10.35 -12.77
C ARG A 803 14.85 9.63 -14.01
N THR A 804 15.17 8.35 -14.09
CA THR A 804 14.99 7.57 -15.31
C THR A 804 14.28 6.26 -15.00
N GLY A 805 14.19 5.39 -16.01
CA GLY A 805 13.45 4.13 -15.94
C GLY A 805 13.99 3.10 -14.95
N GLY A 806 13.30 1.97 -14.86
CA GLY A 806 13.68 0.88 -13.96
C GLY A 806 13.30 -0.49 -14.49
N GLN A 807 14.22 -1.45 -14.37
CA GLN A 807 13.90 -2.86 -14.54
C GLN A 807 13.49 -3.49 -13.20
N ASN A 808 12.37 -3.01 -12.68
CA ASN A 808 11.91 -3.33 -11.33
C ASN A 808 11.55 -4.82 -11.20
N ALA A 809 11.98 -5.43 -10.11
CA ALA A 809 11.73 -6.84 -9.83
C ALA A 809 10.99 -7.06 -8.52
N MET A 810 10.27 -8.18 -8.42
CA MET A 810 9.63 -8.65 -7.19
C MET A 810 10.02 -10.10 -6.96
N LEU A 811 10.56 -10.39 -5.77
CA LEU A 811 10.86 -11.74 -5.32
C LEU A 811 9.71 -12.30 -4.50
N VAL A 812 9.20 -13.47 -4.89
CA VAL A 812 8.16 -14.20 -4.19
C VAL A 812 8.70 -15.57 -3.81
N ASP A 813 8.75 -15.85 -2.51
CA ASP A 813 9.07 -17.20 -2.01
C ASP A 813 7.79 -18.00 -1.70
N SER A 814 7.96 -19.29 -1.39
CA SER A 814 6.84 -20.21 -1.14
C SER A 814 6.09 -19.95 0.18
N SER A 815 6.57 -19.01 1.03
CA SER A 815 5.90 -18.61 2.26
C SER A 815 4.90 -17.47 2.09
N ALA A 816 4.92 -16.81 0.93
CA ALA A 816 4.02 -15.73 0.62
C ALA A 816 2.57 -16.20 0.48
N HIS A 817 1.62 -15.34 0.86
CA HIS A 817 0.20 -15.59 0.64
C HIS A 817 -0.16 -15.32 -0.82
N ALA A 818 -0.53 -16.36 -1.57
CA ALA A 818 -0.72 -16.30 -3.02
C ALA A 818 -1.72 -15.23 -3.46
N GLU A 819 -2.86 -15.12 -2.77
CA GLU A 819 -3.90 -14.15 -3.09
C GLU A 819 -3.41 -12.70 -2.95
N GLN A 820 -2.67 -12.41 -1.87
CA GLN A 820 -2.06 -11.10 -1.66
C GLN A 820 -1.00 -10.81 -2.74
N VAL A 821 -0.14 -11.80 -3.03
CA VAL A 821 0.89 -11.68 -4.08
C VAL A 821 0.25 -11.35 -5.43
N VAL A 822 -0.81 -12.06 -5.82
CA VAL A 822 -1.51 -11.81 -7.09
C VAL A 822 -2.06 -10.38 -7.13
N GLN A 823 -2.74 -9.92 -6.08
CA GLN A 823 -3.25 -8.54 -6.01
C GLN A 823 -2.13 -7.49 -6.12
N ASP A 824 -1.02 -7.70 -5.42
CA ASP A 824 0.13 -6.80 -5.44
C ASP A 824 0.86 -6.82 -6.79
N ILE A 825 0.92 -7.97 -7.49
CA ILE A 825 1.41 -8.09 -8.87
C ILE A 825 0.49 -7.33 -9.83
N LEU A 826 -0.84 -7.50 -9.75
CA LEU A 826 -1.78 -6.82 -10.64
C LEU A 826 -1.64 -5.30 -10.54
N SER A 827 -1.61 -4.79 -9.31
CA SER A 827 -1.38 -3.36 -9.02
C SER A 827 0.00 -2.89 -9.48
N SER A 828 1.05 -3.70 -9.31
CA SER A 828 2.40 -3.27 -9.63
C SER A 828 2.72 -3.34 -11.12
N ALA A 829 2.24 -4.35 -11.84
CA ALA A 829 2.60 -4.59 -13.23
C ALA A 829 1.64 -3.91 -14.22
N PHE A 830 0.35 -3.83 -13.89
CA PHE A 830 -0.69 -3.50 -14.88
C PHE A 830 -1.50 -2.24 -14.59
N ASP A 831 -1.49 -1.71 -13.36
CA ASP A 831 -2.06 -0.39 -13.09
C ASP A 831 -1.45 0.67 -14.02
N SER A 832 -2.27 1.61 -14.48
CA SER A 832 -1.92 2.62 -15.50
C SER A 832 -1.30 2.00 -16.78
N ALA A 833 -1.75 0.79 -17.14
CA ALA A 833 -1.22 -0.02 -18.25
C ALA A 833 0.30 -0.27 -18.13
N GLY A 834 0.83 -0.41 -16.92
CA GLY A 834 2.26 -0.61 -16.70
C GLY A 834 3.13 0.59 -17.08
N GLN A 835 2.55 1.78 -17.22
CA GLN A 835 3.23 3.01 -17.61
C GLN A 835 3.73 3.82 -16.40
N ARG A 836 4.14 3.14 -15.32
CA ARG A 836 4.85 3.78 -14.19
C ARG A 836 6.32 3.39 -14.25
N CYS A 837 7.21 4.32 -13.90
CA CYS A 837 8.64 4.00 -13.75
C CYS A 837 8.87 2.93 -12.65
N SER A 838 7.98 2.84 -11.66
CA SER A 838 7.98 1.82 -10.60
C SER A 838 7.24 0.52 -10.99
N SER A 839 6.71 0.39 -12.21
CA SER A 839 5.93 -0.79 -12.57
C SER A 839 6.78 -2.06 -12.53
N LEU A 840 6.21 -3.15 -12.05
CA LEU A 840 6.86 -4.45 -11.96
C LEU A 840 7.15 -5.00 -13.36
N ARG A 841 8.42 -5.23 -13.67
CA ARG A 841 8.88 -5.75 -14.97
C ARG A 841 9.29 -7.23 -14.89
N ILE A 842 9.80 -7.66 -13.73
CA ILE A 842 10.35 -9.00 -13.53
C ILE A 842 9.78 -9.61 -12.23
N LEU A 843 8.97 -10.65 -12.35
CA LEU A 843 8.58 -11.51 -11.25
C LEU A 843 9.63 -12.63 -11.10
N LEU A 844 10.38 -12.61 -10.00
CA LEU A 844 11.23 -13.72 -9.55
C LEU A 844 10.39 -14.58 -8.62
N ILE A 845 10.00 -15.78 -9.05
CA ILE A 845 9.11 -16.65 -8.26
C ILE A 845 9.75 -18.00 -7.95
N GLN A 846 9.66 -18.44 -6.70
CA GLN A 846 10.21 -19.73 -6.30
C GLN A 846 9.45 -20.86 -7.01
N GLU A 847 10.20 -21.84 -7.53
CA GLU A 847 9.67 -22.96 -8.32
C GLU A 847 8.49 -23.67 -7.62
N ASP A 848 8.61 -23.90 -6.31
CA ASP A 848 7.64 -24.66 -5.50
C ASP A 848 6.23 -24.03 -5.41
N CYS A 849 6.09 -22.72 -5.66
CA CYS A 849 4.80 -22.02 -5.64
C CYS A 849 4.39 -21.40 -6.98
N ALA A 850 5.26 -21.50 -7.99
CA ALA A 850 5.13 -20.73 -9.22
C ALA A 850 3.90 -21.10 -10.04
N ASP A 851 3.59 -22.39 -10.22
CA ASP A 851 2.43 -22.81 -11.03
C ASP A 851 1.11 -22.30 -10.44
N HIS A 852 0.93 -22.50 -9.13
CA HIS A 852 -0.28 -22.06 -8.43
C HIS A 852 -0.48 -20.53 -8.52
N VAL A 853 0.58 -19.76 -8.26
CA VAL A 853 0.51 -18.28 -8.33
C VAL A 853 0.27 -17.80 -9.77
N LEU A 854 0.92 -18.41 -10.77
CA LEU A 854 0.76 -18.01 -12.17
C LEU A 854 -0.62 -18.38 -12.72
N GLU A 855 -1.20 -19.50 -12.29
CA GLU A 855 -2.57 -19.88 -12.65
C GLU A 855 -3.59 -18.87 -12.08
N LEU A 856 -3.47 -18.55 -10.79
CA LEU A 856 -4.30 -17.52 -10.15
C LEU A 856 -4.12 -16.16 -10.81
N LEU A 857 -2.88 -15.77 -11.14
CA LEU A 857 -2.58 -14.50 -11.81
C LEU A 857 -3.22 -14.44 -13.20
N LYS A 858 -3.11 -15.49 -14.02
CA LYS A 858 -3.74 -15.57 -15.35
C LYS A 858 -5.26 -15.44 -15.24
N GLY A 859 -5.89 -16.17 -14.32
CA GLY A 859 -7.33 -16.06 -14.09
C GLY A 859 -7.75 -14.66 -13.63
N ALA A 860 -6.99 -14.04 -12.74
CA ALA A 860 -7.30 -12.69 -12.26
C ALA A 860 -7.10 -11.62 -13.35
N ILE A 861 -6.11 -11.79 -14.24
CA ILE A 861 -5.92 -10.93 -15.42
C ILE A 861 -7.11 -11.02 -16.38
N GLN A 862 -7.67 -12.22 -16.59
CA GLN A 862 -8.83 -12.42 -17.49
C GLN A 862 -10.07 -11.67 -17.01
N ASP A 863 -10.22 -11.48 -15.70
CA ASP A 863 -11.35 -10.77 -15.10
C ASP A 863 -11.15 -9.23 -15.02
N LEU A 864 -10.02 -8.69 -15.50
CA LEU A 864 -9.80 -7.24 -15.60
C LEU A 864 -10.55 -6.63 -16.79
N ALA A 865 -11.10 -5.42 -16.64
CA ALA A 865 -11.65 -4.68 -17.78
C ALA A 865 -10.62 -3.70 -18.31
N ILE A 866 -10.31 -3.89 -19.58
CA ILE A 866 -9.45 -3.04 -20.36
C ILE A 866 -10.37 -2.20 -21.25
N GLY A 867 -10.20 -0.88 -21.26
CA GLY A 867 -11.05 0.00 -22.07
C GLY A 867 -10.95 1.47 -21.71
N ASN A 868 -11.99 2.23 -22.08
CA ASN A 868 -12.01 3.67 -21.84
C ASN A 868 -12.03 3.97 -20.34
N PRO A 869 -11.02 4.70 -19.80
CA PRO A 869 -10.90 5.00 -18.38
C PRO A 869 -11.95 5.99 -17.87
N ALA A 870 -12.74 6.61 -18.76
CA ALA A 870 -13.89 7.42 -18.37
C ALA A 870 -15.03 6.61 -17.75
N ARG A 871 -15.02 5.27 -17.87
CA ARG A 871 -15.93 4.36 -17.17
C ARG A 871 -15.34 3.96 -15.82
N LEU A 872 -16.13 4.05 -14.74
CA LEU A 872 -15.67 3.64 -13.40
C LEU A 872 -15.27 2.15 -13.32
N SER A 873 -15.84 1.32 -14.20
CA SER A 873 -15.59 -0.11 -14.27
C SER A 873 -14.28 -0.51 -14.96
N THR A 874 -13.53 0.44 -15.54
CA THR A 874 -12.27 0.16 -16.23
C THR A 874 -11.13 0.01 -15.23
N ASP A 875 -10.41 -1.11 -15.29
CA ASP A 875 -9.21 -1.37 -14.48
C ASP A 875 -7.92 -0.92 -15.18
N ILE A 876 -7.86 -1.07 -16.51
CA ILE A 876 -6.67 -0.78 -17.30
C ILE A 876 -7.05 0.13 -18.48
N GLY A 877 -6.43 1.31 -18.52
CA GLY A 877 -6.57 2.29 -19.60
C GLY A 877 -5.65 2.00 -20.80
N PRO A 878 -5.56 2.93 -21.76
CA PRO A 878 -4.72 2.81 -22.95
C PRO A 878 -3.24 3.08 -22.65
N ILE A 879 -2.39 2.72 -23.61
CA ILE A 879 -1.04 3.24 -23.78
C ILE A 879 -1.13 4.67 -24.33
N ILE A 880 -0.18 5.53 -23.96
CA ILE A 880 -0.23 6.97 -24.27
C ILE A 880 -0.22 7.29 -25.78
N SER A 881 0.42 6.46 -26.60
CA SER A 881 0.71 6.77 -28.00
C SER A 881 0.79 5.51 -28.87
N PRO A 882 0.57 5.63 -30.19
CA PRO A 882 0.77 4.52 -31.11
C PRO A 882 2.23 4.05 -31.17
N GLU A 883 3.21 4.95 -31.00
CA GLU A 883 4.64 4.60 -31.00
C GLU A 883 4.99 3.70 -29.81
N ALA A 884 4.59 4.10 -28.59
CA ALA A 884 4.82 3.30 -27.38
C ALA A 884 4.10 1.95 -27.45
N ARG A 885 2.92 1.91 -28.08
CA ARG A 885 2.20 0.65 -28.34
C ARG A 885 2.98 -0.28 -29.26
N THR A 886 3.50 0.25 -30.37
CA THR A 886 4.30 -0.53 -31.34
C THR A 886 5.56 -1.08 -30.70
N GLU A 887 6.30 -0.25 -29.96
CA GLU A 887 7.54 -0.66 -29.27
C GLU A 887 7.30 -1.86 -28.33
N ALA A 888 6.26 -1.80 -27.50
CA ALA A 888 5.93 -2.89 -26.60
C ALA A 888 5.46 -4.15 -27.34
N MET A 889 4.70 -4.02 -28.44
CA MET A 889 4.29 -5.17 -29.26
C MET A 889 5.47 -5.85 -29.95
N ASP A 890 6.41 -5.06 -30.48
CA ASP A 890 7.61 -5.57 -31.14
C ASP A 890 8.47 -6.36 -30.15
N HIS A 891 8.58 -5.91 -28.90
CA HIS A 891 9.23 -6.67 -27.83
C HIS A 891 8.53 -8.01 -27.55
N VAL A 892 7.20 -8.00 -27.40
CA VAL A 892 6.41 -9.22 -27.16
C VAL A 892 6.61 -10.23 -28.30
N GLU A 893 6.57 -9.75 -29.54
CA GLU A 893 6.75 -10.59 -30.72
C GLU A 893 8.19 -11.10 -30.88
N MET A 894 9.18 -10.27 -30.54
CA MET A 894 10.59 -10.68 -30.47
C MET A 894 10.79 -11.82 -29.46
N MET A 895 10.19 -11.73 -28.28
CA MET A 895 10.26 -12.79 -27.26
C MET A 895 9.54 -14.07 -27.71
N ARG A 896 8.39 -13.94 -28.40
CA ARG A 896 7.68 -15.09 -28.99
C ARG A 896 8.55 -15.79 -30.03
N ARG A 897 9.18 -15.04 -30.94
CA ARG A 897 10.11 -15.59 -31.96
C ARG A 897 11.36 -16.22 -31.34
N ALA A 898 11.79 -15.74 -30.17
CA ALA A 898 12.86 -16.35 -29.38
C ALA A 898 12.43 -17.63 -28.62
N GLY A 899 11.22 -18.14 -28.85
CA GLY A 899 10.72 -19.38 -28.26
C GLY A 899 10.27 -19.25 -26.80
N ARG A 900 10.02 -18.02 -26.31
CA ARG A 900 9.49 -17.80 -24.96
C ARG A 900 8.00 -18.08 -24.88
N THR A 901 7.54 -18.61 -23.75
CA THR A 901 6.12 -18.74 -23.46
C THR A 901 5.54 -17.35 -23.24
N VAL A 902 4.61 -16.94 -24.10
CA VAL A 902 3.91 -15.66 -24.03
C VAL A 902 2.42 -15.92 -23.85
N TRP A 903 1.82 -15.32 -22.83
CA TRP A 903 0.39 -15.39 -22.57
C TRP A 903 -0.20 -13.99 -22.38
N SER A 904 -1.37 -13.74 -22.96
CA SER A 904 -2.13 -12.49 -22.80
C SER A 904 -3.61 -12.76 -23.07
N PRO A 905 -4.56 -12.07 -22.39
CA PRO A 905 -5.97 -12.14 -22.74
C PRO A 905 -6.24 -11.47 -24.09
N GLU A 906 -7.39 -11.78 -24.69
CA GLU A 906 -7.86 -11.08 -25.87
C GLU A 906 -8.40 -9.68 -25.50
N LEU A 907 -8.16 -8.70 -26.38
CA LEU A 907 -8.76 -7.38 -26.22
C LEU A 907 -10.20 -7.40 -26.74
N GLY A 908 -11.15 -6.93 -25.92
CA GLY A 908 -12.55 -6.78 -26.31
C GLY A 908 -12.79 -5.63 -27.30
N GLU A 909 -14.01 -5.56 -27.85
CA GLU A 909 -14.40 -4.54 -28.85
C GLU A 909 -14.25 -3.09 -28.35
N ASN A 910 -14.40 -2.87 -27.04
CA ASN A 910 -14.22 -1.57 -26.40
C ASN A 910 -12.81 -0.97 -26.57
N CYS A 911 -11.82 -1.79 -26.96
CA CYS A 911 -10.44 -1.37 -27.17
C CYS A 911 -10.13 -0.97 -28.63
N ARG A 912 -11.11 -1.06 -29.54
CA ARG A 912 -10.88 -0.91 -30.99
C ARG A 912 -10.34 0.45 -31.42
N TYR A 913 -10.78 1.51 -30.74
CA TYR A 913 -10.54 2.89 -31.19
C TYR A 913 -9.39 3.60 -30.49
N GLY A 914 -8.86 3.05 -29.39
CA GLY A 914 -7.70 3.57 -28.66
C GLY A 914 -6.42 2.75 -28.84
N HIS A 915 -5.38 3.14 -28.10
CA HIS A 915 -4.06 2.50 -28.13
C HIS A 915 -3.92 1.48 -26.99
N PHE A 916 -4.62 0.35 -27.08
CA PHE A 916 -4.60 -0.65 -26.01
C PHE A 916 -3.57 -1.76 -26.24
N LEU A 917 -3.05 -2.29 -25.13
CA LEU A 917 -2.28 -3.53 -25.07
C LEU A 917 -2.83 -4.43 -23.97
N PRO A 918 -2.98 -5.75 -24.23
CA PRO A 918 -3.40 -6.67 -23.19
C PRO A 918 -2.26 -6.87 -22.18
N PRO A 919 -2.56 -7.02 -20.88
CA PRO A 919 -1.61 -7.50 -19.90
C PRO A 919 -0.94 -8.79 -20.36
N THR A 920 0.39 -8.78 -20.49
CA THR A 920 1.14 -9.86 -21.12
C THR A 920 2.14 -10.45 -20.12
N LEU A 921 2.13 -11.77 -20.00
CA LEU A 921 3.09 -12.56 -19.24
C LEU A 921 4.10 -13.21 -20.20
N ILE A 922 5.40 -13.08 -19.91
CA ILE A 922 6.48 -13.70 -20.69
C ILE A 922 7.39 -14.50 -19.77
N GLU A 923 7.42 -15.83 -19.92
CA GLU A 923 8.35 -16.66 -19.15
C GLU A 923 9.75 -16.63 -19.77
N ILE A 924 10.75 -16.34 -18.93
CA ILE A 924 12.15 -16.14 -19.34
C ILE A 924 13.08 -17.10 -18.60
N GLY A 925 14.17 -17.50 -19.29
CA GLY A 925 15.19 -18.36 -18.69
C GLY A 925 16.17 -17.57 -17.84
N ARG A 926 16.57 -16.39 -18.30
CA ARG A 926 17.50 -15.50 -17.58
C ARG A 926 16.98 -14.08 -17.61
N VAL A 927 17.24 -13.36 -16.53
CA VAL A 927 16.94 -11.92 -16.41
C VAL A 927 17.58 -11.14 -17.58
N ALA A 928 18.82 -11.48 -17.94
CA ALA A 928 19.55 -10.88 -19.07
C ALA A 928 18.93 -11.11 -20.47
N ASP A 929 17.88 -11.94 -20.59
CA ASP A 929 17.16 -12.11 -21.84
C ASP A 929 16.30 -10.87 -22.19
N ILE A 930 16.13 -9.93 -21.24
CA ILE A 930 15.41 -8.67 -21.44
C ILE A 930 16.42 -7.55 -21.79
N PRO A 931 16.40 -7.02 -23.03
CA PRO A 931 17.46 -6.11 -23.51
C PRO A 931 17.36 -4.68 -22.96
N HIS A 932 16.16 -4.17 -22.74
CA HIS A 932 15.90 -2.81 -22.25
C HIS A 932 14.58 -2.75 -21.47
N GLU A 933 14.27 -1.61 -20.87
CA GLU A 933 12.98 -1.38 -20.21
C GLU A 933 11.84 -1.38 -21.24
N VAL A 934 10.79 -2.14 -20.97
CA VAL A 934 9.58 -2.17 -21.80
C VAL A 934 8.47 -1.43 -21.06
N PHE A 935 8.13 -0.24 -21.55
CA PHE A 935 7.23 0.68 -20.84
C PHE A 935 5.75 0.43 -21.18
N GLY A 936 5.25 -0.73 -20.76
CA GLY A 936 3.86 -1.16 -20.97
C GLY A 936 3.45 -2.31 -20.04
N PRO A 937 2.27 -2.93 -20.23
CA PRO A 937 1.72 -3.93 -19.33
C PRO A 937 2.32 -5.32 -19.63
N VAL A 938 3.65 -5.42 -19.60
CA VAL A 938 4.42 -6.65 -19.92
C VAL A 938 5.21 -7.07 -18.69
N LEU A 939 4.85 -8.23 -18.12
CA LEU A 939 5.50 -8.83 -16.97
C LEU A 939 6.32 -10.05 -17.38
N HIS A 940 7.62 -10.01 -17.13
CA HIS A 940 8.50 -11.16 -17.33
C HIS A 940 8.51 -12.03 -16.08
N VAL A 941 8.48 -13.35 -16.24
CA VAL A 941 8.48 -14.31 -15.13
C VAL A 941 9.73 -15.16 -15.20
N ARG A 942 10.52 -15.13 -14.14
CA ARG A 942 11.68 -16.00 -13.93
C ARG A 942 11.43 -16.85 -12.69
N ARG A 943 11.18 -18.14 -12.91
CA ARG A 943 11.13 -19.13 -11.84
C ARG A 943 12.52 -19.34 -11.24
N PHE A 944 12.69 -19.73 -9.99
CA PHE A 944 14.02 -20.04 -9.42
C PHE A 944 13.95 -21.07 -8.29
N ASN A 945 15.01 -21.87 -8.13
CA ASN A 945 15.12 -22.75 -6.96
C ASN A 945 15.56 -21.95 -5.73
N ARG A 946 15.10 -22.30 -4.53
CA ARG A 946 15.40 -21.55 -3.28
C ARG A 946 16.91 -21.30 -3.04
N ASN A 947 17.78 -22.20 -3.49
CA ASN A 947 19.24 -22.09 -3.40
C ASN A 947 19.87 -21.10 -4.41
N GLU A 948 19.17 -20.79 -5.51
CA GLU A 948 19.57 -19.82 -6.54
C GLU A 948 19.19 -18.38 -6.18
N MET A 949 18.49 -18.16 -5.05
CA MET A 949 17.93 -16.87 -4.65
C MET A 949 18.93 -15.71 -4.74
N ASP A 950 20.15 -15.90 -4.21
CA ASP A 950 21.18 -14.85 -4.28
C ASP A 950 21.61 -14.56 -5.72
N GLY A 951 21.73 -15.61 -6.54
CA GLY A 951 22.15 -15.48 -7.94
C GLY A 951 21.12 -14.76 -8.80
N VAL A 952 19.81 -14.95 -8.54
CA VAL A 952 18.76 -14.20 -9.27
C VAL A 952 18.69 -12.74 -8.82
N ILE A 953 18.94 -12.44 -7.53
CA ILE A 953 19.08 -11.06 -7.04
C ILE A 953 20.29 -10.39 -7.69
N ASP A 954 21.43 -11.09 -7.77
CA ASP A 954 22.64 -10.58 -8.44
C ASP A 954 22.40 -10.33 -9.93
N ALA A 955 21.63 -11.20 -10.60
CA ALA A 955 21.28 -11.02 -12.00
C ALA A 955 20.37 -9.81 -12.24
N VAL A 956 19.54 -9.42 -11.27
CA VAL A 956 18.78 -8.15 -11.33
C VAL A 956 19.72 -6.96 -11.14
N ASN A 957 20.59 -7.01 -10.12
CA ASN A 957 21.58 -5.95 -9.87
C ASN A 957 22.50 -5.71 -11.09
N SER A 958 22.89 -6.77 -11.81
CA SER A 958 23.79 -6.67 -12.96
C SER A 958 23.17 -6.00 -14.19
N MET A 959 21.84 -5.81 -14.22
CA MET A 959 21.19 -5.00 -15.25
C MET A 959 21.50 -3.50 -15.10
N GLY A 960 22.05 -3.08 -13.96
CA GLY A 960 22.49 -1.70 -13.71
C GLY A 960 21.37 -0.73 -13.34
N TYR A 961 20.10 -1.15 -13.35
CA TYR A 961 18.98 -0.39 -12.79
C TYR A 961 18.88 -0.58 -11.26
N GLY A 962 18.23 0.37 -10.59
CA GLY A 962 18.12 0.35 -9.12
C GLY A 962 16.98 1.21 -8.58
N LEU A 963 15.78 1.13 -9.18
CA LEU A 963 14.64 1.96 -8.80
C LEU A 963 13.77 1.34 -7.70
N THR A 964 12.91 0.36 -8.04
CA THR A 964 12.06 -0.34 -7.06
C THR A 964 12.30 -1.84 -7.04
N PHE A 965 12.17 -2.45 -5.85
CA PHE A 965 12.23 -3.89 -5.67
C PHE A 965 11.20 -4.36 -4.63
N GLY A 966 10.50 -5.45 -4.93
CA GLY A 966 9.50 -6.07 -4.03
C GLY A 966 10.00 -7.37 -3.42
N VAL A 967 9.61 -7.65 -2.17
CA VAL A 967 9.81 -8.95 -1.51
C VAL A 967 8.52 -9.41 -0.89
N HIS A 968 8.03 -10.57 -1.29
CA HIS A 968 6.96 -11.29 -0.61
C HIS A 968 7.53 -12.52 0.08
N SER A 969 7.58 -12.46 1.41
CA SER A 969 8.03 -13.54 2.29
C SER A 969 7.55 -13.31 3.72
N ARG A 970 7.20 -14.40 4.41
CA ARG A 970 6.93 -14.42 5.85
C ARG A 970 8.15 -14.81 6.67
N VAL A 971 9.26 -15.13 6.01
CA VAL A 971 10.53 -15.50 6.66
C VAL A 971 11.38 -14.24 6.80
N ALA A 972 11.50 -13.69 8.01
CA ALA A 972 12.26 -12.46 8.25
C ALA A 972 13.72 -12.57 7.76
N MET A 973 14.37 -13.73 7.94
CA MET A 973 15.70 -13.98 7.38
C MET A 973 15.77 -13.87 5.84
N THR A 974 14.71 -14.24 5.12
CA THR A 974 14.64 -14.06 3.66
C THR A 974 14.52 -12.57 3.32
N VAL A 975 13.66 -11.84 4.05
CA VAL A 975 13.50 -10.39 3.89
C VAL A 975 14.82 -9.66 4.15
N ASP A 976 15.50 -9.95 5.26
CA ASP A 976 16.78 -9.34 5.62
C ASP A 976 17.88 -9.67 4.62
N ARG A 977 17.98 -10.94 4.19
CA ARG A 977 18.97 -11.35 3.18
C ARG A 977 18.75 -10.63 1.87
N THR A 978 17.49 -10.47 1.45
CA THR A 978 17.14 -9.83 0.19
C THR A 978 17.36 -8.32 0.24
N THR A 979 16.85 -7.64 1.28
CA THR A 979 16.99 -6.19 1.47
C THR A 979 18.44 -5.73 1.64
N ASN A 980 19.31 -6.59 2.20
CA ASN A 980 20.75 -6.30 2.31
C ASN A 980 21.54 -6.54 1.02
N ARG A 981 21.05 -7.41 0.13
CA ARG A 981 21.75 -7.80 -1.12
C ARG A 981 21.31 -6.99 -2.33
N ILE A 982 20.03 -6.65 -2.43
CA ILE A 982 19.48 -5.90 -3.57
C ILE A 982 20.00 -4.46 -3.60
N GLN A 983 20.35 -3.97 -4.79
CA GLN A 983 20.76 -2.59 -5.06
C GLN A 983 19.61 -1.82 -5.67
N ALA A 984 18.62 -1.47 -4.85
CA ALA A 984 17.48 -0.65 -5.25
C ALA A 984 17.25 0.50 -4.27
N GLY A 985 16.84 1.66 -4.80
CA GLY A 985 16.56 2.85 -4.00
C GLY A 985 15.29 2.71 -3.14
N ASN A 986 14.26 2.03 -3.62
CA ASN A 986 13.01 1.80 -2.92
C ASN A 986 12.72 0.29 -2.82
N ILE A 987 12.64 -0.24 -1.62
CA ILE A 987 12.38 -1.66 -1.37
C ILE A 987 11.06 -1.81 -0.60
N TYR A 988 10.17 -2.64 -1.10
CA TYR A 988 8.84 -2.86 -0.52
C TYR A 988 8.68 -4.31 -0.09
N VAL A 989 8.21 -4.53 1.14
CA VAL A 989 8.05 -5.87 1.73
C VAL A 989 6.57 -6.15 1.98
N ASN A 990 6.08 -7.27 1.44
CA ASN A 990 4.70 -7.78 1.53
C ASN A 990 3.64 -6.74 1.10
N ARG A 991 3.91 -6.04 0.01
CA ARG A 991 2.99 -5.07 -0.63
C ARG A 991 3.42 -4.79 -2.07
N ALA A 992 2.53 -4.17 -2.84
CA ALA A 992 2.83 -3.57 -4.13
C ALA A 992 4.01 -2.58 -4.08
N ILE A 993 4.77 -2.52 -5.18
CA ILE A 993 6.00 -1.70 -5.33
C ILE A 993 5.73 -0.32 -5.95
N THR A 994 4.47 0.02 -6.20
CA THR A 994 4.00 1.27 -6.81
C THR A 994 3.33 2.18 -5.76
N GLY A 995 3.10 3.44 -6.14
CA GLY A 995 2.37 4.41 -5.29
C GLY A 995 3.17 4.88 -4.07
N ALA A 996 4.42 5.32 -4.29
CA ALA A 996 5.24 5.92 -3.25
C ALA A 996 4.59 7.20 -2.71
N VAL A 997 4.50 7.33 -1.38
CA VAL A 997 3.88 8.46 -0.70
C VAL A 997 4.96 9.48 -0.31
N ILE A 998 4.75 10.72 -0.68
CA ILE A 998 5.67 11.84 -0.44
C ILE A 998 5.95 12.03 1.05
N GLY A 999 7.23 12.16 1.42
CA GLY A 999 7.66 12.29 2.82
C GLY A 999 7.63 10.99 3.65
N SER A 1000 6.95 9.94 3.18
CA SER A 1000 6.94 8.60 3.79
C SER A 1000 7.88 7.65 3.07
N GLN A 1001 7.83 7.64 1.74
CA GLN A 1001 8.68 6.84 0.87
C GLN A 1001 9.34 7.72 -0.19
N PRO A 1002 10.33 8.55 0.17
CA PRO A 1002 11.12 9.30 -0.81
C PRO A 1002 11.49 8.43 -2.01
N PHE A 1003 11.23 8.94 -3.21
CA PHE A 1003 11.19 8.11 -4.42
C PHE A 1003 12.34 8.43 -5.37
N GLY A 1004 13.07 7.41 -5.80
CA GLY A 1004 14.18 7.53 -6.74
C GLY A 1004 15.16 6.37 -6.63
N GLY A 1005 15.89 6.10 -7.71
CA GLY A 1005 16.86 5.01 -7.77
C GLY A 1005 18.29 5.50 -8.00
N SER A 1006 19.18 4.54 -8.19
CA SER A 1006 20.57 4.75 -8.58
C SER A 1006 20.91 3.97 -9.87
N GLY A 1007 22.18 4.03 -10.31
CA GLY A 1007 22.60 3.39 -11.54
C GLY A 1007 21.95 4.01 -12.78
N LEU A 1008 21.36 3.15 -13.63
CA LEU A 1008 20.59 3.54 -14.81
C LEU A 1008 19.26 4.21 -14.48
N SER A 1009 18.80 4.16 -13.22
CA SER A 1009 17.52 4.70 -12.75
C SER A 1009 17.59 6.15 -12.28
N GLY A 1010 18.79 6.74 -12.22
CA GLY A 1010 18.97 8.15 -11.94
C GLY A 1010 20.19 8.45 -11.07
N CYS A 1011 20.36 9.73 -10.78
CA CYS A 1011 21.48 10.24 -9.98
C CYS A 1011 21.07 10.84 -8.63
N GLY A 1012 19.80 10.74 -8.27
CA GLY A 1012 19.25 11.37 -7.07
C GLY A 1012 19.35 12.91 -7.07
N PRO A 1013 19.01 13.56 -5.94
CA PRO A 1013 18.42 12.95 -4.74
C PRO A 1013 16.99 12.45 -4.98
N LYS A 1014 16.43 11.74 -4.00
CA LYS A 1014 15.05 11.26 -4.07
C LYS A 1014 14.04 12.40 -4.03
N ALA A 1015 13.00 12.22 -4.82
CA ALA A 1015 11.78 13.02 -4.81
C ALA A 1015 11.07 12.93 -3.46
N GLY A 1016 10.57 14.06 -2.94
CA GLY A 1016 9.83 14.08 -1.67
C GLY A 1016 10.67 13.62 -0.46
N GLY A 1017 12.00 13.68 -0.60
CA GLY A 1017 12.98 13.33 0.42
C GLY A 1017 13.68 14.55 1.00
N PRO A 1018 14.40 14.37 2.12
CA PRO A 1018 15.00 15.48 2.86
C PRO A 1018 16.13 16.21 2.11
N PHE A 1019 16.70 15.62 1.07
CA PHE A 1019 17.86 16.18 0.33
C PHE A 1019 17.49 16.93 -0.96
N ALA A 1020 16.25 16.83 -1.43
CA ALA A 1020 15.81 17.44 -2.70
C ALA A 1020 16.00 18.96 -2.72
N LEU A 1021 15.49 19.65 -1.68
CA LEU A 1021 15.61 21.10 -1.55
C LEU A 1021 17.06 21.58 -1.45
N ARG A 1022 17.92 20.80 -0.76
CA ARG A 1022 19.36 21.10 -0.64
C ARG A 1022 20.06 21.04 -1.99
N ARG A 1023 19.71 20.08 -2.85
CA ARG A 1023 20.26 19.96 -4.21
C ARG A 1023 19.91 21.17 -5.08
N MET A 1024 18.75 21.78 -4.86
CA MET A 1024 18.27 22.97 -5.58
C MET A 1024 18.75 24.30 -4.97
N SER A 1025 19.65 24.25 -3.99
CA SER A 1025 20.23 25.43 -3.33
C SER A 1025 21.74 25.49 -3.58
N ALA A 1026 22.29 26.66 -3.91
CA ALA A 1026 23.72 26.85 -4.19
C ALA A 1026 24.58 26.82 -2.91
N ARG A 1027 24.15 27.52 -1.85
CA ARG A 1027 24.80 27.52 -0.53
C ARG A 1027 23.85 26.91 0.49
N THR A 1028 24.37 26.10 1.41
CA THR A 1028 23.67 25.52 2.57
C THR A 1028 24.70 25.21 3.65
N SER A 1029 24.28 24.81 4.85
CA SER A 1029 25.18 24.18 5.84
C SER A 1029 25.99 23.02 5.19
N PRO A 1030 27.29 22.83 5.53
CA PRO A 1030 28.14 21.79 4.94
C PRO A 1030 27.64 20.35 5.14
N TRP A 1031 26.88 20.09 6.21
CA TRP A 1031 26.25 18.79 6.45
C TRP A 1031 24.82 18.96 6.99
N PHE A 1032 24.06 17.87 6.89
CA PHE A 1032 22.66 17.77 7.28
C PHE A 1032 22.51 16.78 8.44
N ALA A 1033 21.86 17.20 9.52
CA ALA A 1033 21.64 16.37 10.72
C ALA A 1033 20.25 16.62 11.30
N PRO A 1034 19.21 15.88 10.84
CA PRO A 1034 17.88 15.92 11.42
C PRO A 1034 17.91 15.53 12.90
N LYS A 1035 17.07 16.17 13.71
CA LYS A 1035 16.99 15.91 15.16
C LYS A 1035 16.58 14.48 15.50
N ASP A 1036 15.71 13.86 14.69
CA ASP A 1036 15.11 12.56 14.98
C ASP A 1036 15.77 11.40 14.20
N ALA A 1037 16.98 11.63 13.70
CA ALA A 1037 17.73 10.61 12.97
C ALA A 1037 18.81 9.96 13.83
N ASN A 1038 19.05 8.68 13.58
CA ASN A 1038 20.18 7.96 14.13
C ASN A 1038 21.42 8.33 13.32
N PRO A 1039 22.44 8.96 13.93
CA PRO A 1039 23.67 9.29 13.23
C PRO A 1039 24.37 8.01 12.77
N GLY A 1040 25.04 8.09 11.62
CA GLY A 1040 25.89 7.03 11.13
C GLY A 1040 27.25 7.03 11.84
N SER A 1041 28.26 6.54 11.15
CA SER A 1041 29.63 6.51 11.66
C SER A 1041 30.62 7.04 10.63
N ILE A 1042 31.76 7.55 11.11
CA ILE A 1042 32.90 7.88 10.23
C ILE A 1042 33.56 6.55 9.83
N PRO A 1043 33.67 6.22 8.53
CA PRO A 1043 34.25 4.96 8.08
C PRO A 1043 35.69 4.77 8.56
N ARG A 1044 36.03 3.54 8.98
CA ARG A 1044 37.37 3.20 9.50
C ARG A 1044 38.49 3.53 8.52
N HIS A 1045 38.30 3.28 7.22
CA HIS A 1045 39.32 3.58 6.21
C HIS A 1045 39.61 5.09 6.09
N ALA A 1046 38.60 5.95 6.28
CA ALA A 1046 38.80 7.40 6.30
C ALA A 1046 39.64 7.84 7.51
N GLN A 1047 39.36 7.26 8.68
CA GLN A 1047 40.16 7.48 9.89
C GLN A 1047 41.61 7.01 9.68
N SER A 1048 41.79 5.82 9.10
CA SER A 1048 43.13 5.29 8.76
C SER A 1048 43.89 6.17 7.78
N LEU A 1049 43.21 6.79 6.80
CA LEU A 1049 43.84 7.76 5.90
C LEU A 1049 44.31 9.01 6.68
N VAL A 1050 43.48 9.54 7.59
CA VAL A 1050 43.86 10.67 8.43
C VAL A 1050 45.09 10.32 9.28
N THR A 1051 45.10 9.17 9.96
CA THR A 1051 46.26 8.70 10.74
C THR A 1051 47.50 8.48 9.87
N PHE A 1052 47.34 7.96 8.65
CA PHE A 1052 48.44 7.82 7.70
C PHE A 1052 49.06 9.18 7.34
N LEU A 1053 48.24 10.22 7.19
CA LEU A 1053 48.66 11.57 6.84
C LEU A 1053 49.20 12.38 8.02
N GLU A 1054 48.80 12.11 9.26
CA GLU A 1054 49.18 12.91 10.45
C GLU A 1054 50.69 13.15 10.59
N SER A 1055 51.52 12.14 10.28
CA SER A 1055 52.99 12.25 10.35
C SER A 1055 53.67 12.64 9.04
N ARG A 1056 52.90 12.83 7.95
CA ARG A 1056 53.40 13.05 6.59
C ARG A 1056 52.97 14.39 5.99
N ASP A 1057 51.72 14.78 6.26
CA ASP A 1057 51.09 16.01 5.80
C ASP A 1057 49.97 16.41 6.80
N ALA A 1058 50.37 17.06 7.88
CA ALA A 1058 49.48 17.44 8.97
C ALA A 1058 48.40 18.45 8.54
N VAL A 1059 48.65 19.24 7.49
CA VAL A 1059 47.69 20.24 6.97
C VAL A 1059 46.56 19.52 6.26
N SER A 1060 46.88 18.63 5.31
CA SER A 1060 45.88 17.82 4.62
C SER A 1060 45.13 16.90 5.59
N ALA A 1061 45.83 16.30 6.56
CA ALA A 1061 45.19 15.48 7.60
C ALA A 1061 44.15 16.26 8.41
N ARG A 1062 44.45 17.52 8.78
CA ARG A 1062 43.51 18.39 9.51
C ARG A 1062 42.29 18.74 8.66
N GLN A 1063 42.49 19.10 7.40
CA GLN A 1063 41.40 19.44 6.50
C GLN A 1063 40.48 18.23 6.27
N ILE A 1064 41.03 17.07 5.94
CA ILE A 1064 40.25 15.84 5.72
C ILE A 1064 39.51 15.44 6.99
N ARG A 1065 40.13 15.55 8.18
CA ARG A 1065 39.45 15.26 9.45
C ARG A 1065 38.20 16.11 9.66
N GLN A 1066 38.24 17.38 9.27
CA GLN A 1066 37.08 18.27 9.34
C GLN A 1066 36.02 17.89 8.29
N ASP A 1067 36.45 17.64 7.06
CA ASP A 1067 35.58 17.29 5.94
C ASP A 1067 34.79 15.98 6.18
N ILE A 1068 35.37 14.99 6.88
CA ILE A 1068 34.73 13.68 7.15
C ILE A 1068 33.96 13.60 8.49
N ALA A 1069 33.90 14.69 9.27
CA ALA A 1069 33.32 14.68 10.62
C ALA A 1069 31.78 14.53 10.65
N HIS A 1070 31.12 14.50 9.48
CA HIS A 1070 29.68 14.50 9.31
C HIS A 1070 28.96 13.20 9.76
N ALA A 1071 29.66 12.05 9.83
CA ALA A 1071 29.11 10.76 10.26
C ALA A 1071 27.79 10.34 9.55
N MET A 1072 27.66 10.58 8.25
CA MET A 1072 26.43 10.29 7.49
C MET A 1072 26.35 8.86 6.95
N THR A 1073 27.45 8.10 6.94
CA THR A 1073 27.46 6.73 6.42
C THR A 1073 26.75 5.79 7.38
N GLY A 1074 25.66 5.15 6.93
CA GLY A 1074 24.81 4.32 7.78
C GLY A 1074 23.81 5.11 8.63
N PHE A 1075 23.69 6.42 8.39
CA PHE A 1075 22.63 7.25 8.94
C PHE A 1075 21.26 6.64 8.64
N SER A 1076 20.34 6.65 9.61
CA SER A 1076 18.96 6.16 9.41
C SER A 1076 17.91 7.02 10.09
N MET A 1077 16.71 7.08 9.51
CA MET A 1077 15.54 7.72 10.10
C MET A 1077 14.26 6.93 9.80
N THR A 1078 13.34 6.94 10.75
CA THR A 1078 11.97 6.47 10.53
C THR A 1078 11.14 7.59 9.96
N LEU A 1079 10.42 7.32 8.87
CA LEU A 1079 9.54 8.26 8.20
C LEU A 1079 8.08 8.01 8.59
N PRO A 1080 7.24 9.05 8.66
CA PRO A 1080 5.82 8.90 8.99
C PRO A 1080 5.12 8.02 7.95
N GLY A 1081 4.08 7.29 8.35
CA GLY A 1081 3.29 6.43 7.47
C GLY A 1081 1.93 6.09 8.07
N PRO A 1082 1.06 5.40 7.31
CA PRO A 1082 -0.19 4.86 7.85
C PRO A 1082 0.10 3.76 8.88
N ALA A 1083 -0.91 3.42 9.69
CA ALA A 1083 -0.88 2.25 10.55
C ALA A 1083 -0.58 0.96 9.76
N GLY A 1084 0.03 -0.03 10.40
CA GLY A 1084 0.43 -1.28 9.78
C GLY A 1084 1.59 -1.17 8.79
N GLU A 1085 2.35 -0.06 8.85
CA GLU A 1085 3.45 0.20 7.93
C GLU A 1085 4.63 0.88 8.61
N THR A 1086 5.84 0.38 8.33
CA THR A 1086 7.08 1.04 8.74
C THR A 1086 7.84 1.52 7.51
N ASN A 1087 8.40 2.73 7.60
CA ASN A 1087 9.17 3.36 6.55
C ASN A 1087 10.51 3.81 7.10
N THR A 1088 11.60 3.26 6.57
CA THR A 1088 12.96 3.58 7.04
C THR A 1088 13.80 4.10 5.89
N LEU A 1089 14.36 5.29 6.04
CA LEU A 1089 15.36 5.84 5.12
C LEU A 1089 16.75 5.64 5.73
N THR A 1090 17.68 5.11 4.93
CA THR A 1090 19.08 4.88 5.30
C THR A 1090 20.01 5.44 4.22
N LEU A 1091 21.13 6.05 4.62
CA LEU A 1091 22.17 6.47 3.68
C LEU A 1091 23.24 5.39 3.53
N LYS A 1092 23.49 4.96 2.30
CA LYS A 1092 24.52 3.98 1.93
C LYS A 1092 25.57 4.62 1.00
N PRO A 1093 26.79 4.08 0.93
CA PRO A 1093 27.78 4.53 -0.07
C PRO A 1093 27.24 4.33 -1.50
N CYS A 1094 27.45 5.30 -2.39
CA CYS A 1094 27.00 5.24 -3.79
C CYS A 1094 27.82 4.29 -4.68
N GLY A 1095 29.00 3.87 -4.22
CA GLY A 1095 29.93 3.02 -4.97
C GLY A 1095 31.24 3.74 -5.31
N PRO A 1096 32.05 3.22 -6.24
CA PRO A 1096 33.36 3.80 -6.54
C PRO A 1096 33.28 5.27 -7.00
N VAL A 1097 34.12 6.13 -6.42
CA VAL A 1097 34.18 7.57 -6.73
C VAL A 1097 35.48 7.87 -7.46
N LEU A 1098 35.39 8.51 -8.65
CA LEU A 1098 36.56 8.96 -9.39
C LEU A 1098 37.03 10.32 -8.88
N CYS A 1099 38.20 10.35 -8.23
CA CYS A 1099 38.90 11.54 -7.77
C CYS A 1099 39.93 11.97 -8.81
N ALA A 1100 39.62 13.01 -9.59
CA ALA A 1100 40.47 13.49 -10.67
C ALA A 1100 41.01 14.91 -10.41
N GLY A 1101 42.32 15.10 -10.56
CA GLY A 1101 42.96 16.40 -10.42
C GLY A 1101 44.40 16.43 -10.93
N GLU A 1102 45.05 17.58 -10.76
CA GLU A 1102 46.47 17.81 -11.01
C GLU A 1102 47.28 17.92 -9.72
N SER A 1103 46.71 18.51 -8.65
CA SER A 1103 47.46 18.82 -7.44
C SER A 1103 47.33 17.74 -6.36
N TRP A 1104 48.45 17.49 -5.67
CA TRP A 1104 48.52 16.59 -4.52
C TRP A 1104 47.45 16.88 -3.44
N PRO A 1105 47.29 18.14 -2.94
CA PRO A 1105 46.32 18.43 -1.89
C PRO A 1105 44.87 18.21 -2.33
N ALA A 1106 44.53 18.56 -3.57
CA ALA A 1106 43.18 18.38 -4.10
C ALA A 1106 42.83 16.90 -4.23
N ILE A 1107 43.76 16.09 -4.76
CA ILE A 1107 43.59 14.64 -4.89
C ILE A 1107 43.40 14.00 -3.51
N LEU A 1108 44.25 14.32 -2.53
CA LEU A 1108 44.12 13.79 -1.17
C LEU A 1108 42.77 14.15 -0.53
N ARG A 1109 42.34 15.41 -0.65
CA ARG A 1109 41.06 15.87 -0.11
C ARG A 1109 39.89 15.14 -0.78
N ALA A 1110 39.92 14.98 -2.10
CA ALA A 1110 38.90 14.22 -2.84
C ALA A 1110 38.85 12.75 -2.40
N VAL A 1111 40.00 12.09 -2.21
CA VAL A 1111 40.08 10.74 -1.64
C VAL A 1111 39.54 10.70 -0.22
N GLY A 1112 39.85 11.70 0.61
CA GLY A 1112 39.31 11.86 1.95
C GLY A 1112 37.78 11.92 1.96
N MET A 1113 37.19 12.71 1.06
CA MET A 1113 35.73 12.82 0.88
C MET A 1113 35.08 11.51 0.45
N ALA A 1114 35.69 10.81 -0.52
CA ALA A 1114 35.21 9.51 -0.99
C ALA A 1114 35.23 8.47 0.16
N LEU A 1115 36.35 8.33 0.87
CA LEU A 1115 36.47 7.38 1.98
C LEU A 1115 35.58 7.77 3.17
N GLY A 1116 35.41 9.07 3.44
CA GLY A 1116 34.55 9.59 4.52
C GLY A 1116 33.07 9.24 4.35
N THR A 1117 32.65 9.03 3.11
CA THR A 1117 31.31 8.57 2.73
C THR A 1117 31.23 7.05 2.49
N GLY A 1118 32.31 6.33 2.80
CA GLY A 1118 32.39 4.88 2.73
C GLY A 1118 32.67 4.32 1.33
N ASN A 1119 32.92 5.19 0.35
CA ASN A 1119 33.13 4.83 -1.04
C ASN A 1119 34.58 4.46 -1.33
N PRO A 1120 34.86 3.45 -2.19
CA PRO A 1120 36.18 3.27 -2.78
C PRO A 1120 36.58 4.50 -3.61
N ALA A 1121 37.86 4.87 -3.55
CA ALA A 1121 38.42 5.99 -4.30
C ALA A 1121 39.24 5.50 -5.50
N LEU A 1122 38.85 5.96 -6.68
CA LEU A 1122 39.56 5.74 -7.94
C LEU A 1122 40.32 7.02 -8.26
N VAL A 1123 41.64 6.97 -8.36
CA VAL A 1123 42.48 8.18 -8.36
C VAL A 1123 43.13 8.41 -9.72
N LEU A 1124 42.86 9.58 -10.29
CA LEU A 1124 43.42 10.04 -11.56
C LEU A 1124 44.20 11.34 -11.34
N GLY A 1125 45.51 11.31 -11.62
CA GLY A 1125 46.39 12.46 -11.52
C GLY A 1125 47.76 12.21 -12.15
N PRO A 1126 48.63 13.23 -12.22
CA PRO A 1126 50.01 13.08 -12.69
C PRO A 1126 50.86 12.30 -11.66
N ASP A 1127 51.91 11.61 -12.11
CA ASP A 1127 52.74 10.72 -11.26
C ASP A 1127 53.19 11.38 -9.95
N HIS A 1128 53.71 12.61 -10.04
CA HIS A 1128 54.21 13.36 -8.89
C HIS A 1128 53.14 13.66 -7.83
N ALA A 1129 51.85 13.69 -8.20
CA ALA A 1129 50.75 13.88 -7.26
C ALA A 1129 50.24 12.55 -6.66
N LEU A 1130 50.73 11.41 -7.17
CA LEU A 1130 50.28 10.06 -6.80
C LEU A 1130 51.33 9.20 -6.09
N ASP A 1131 52.58 9.67 -5.96
CA ASP A 1131 53.70 8.89 -5.39
C ASP A 1131 53.42 8.30 -3.99
N TRP A 1132 52.58 8.95 -3.19
CA TRP A 1132 52.15 8.45 -1.88
C TRP A 1132 51.42 7.13 -1.89
N MET A 1133 50.75 6.81 -2.99
CA MET A 1133 49.93 5.61 -3.09
C MET A 1133 50.80 4.35 -2.94
N GLN A 1134 52.09 4.42 -3.30
CA GLN A 1134 53.05 3.33 -3.13
C GLN A 1134 53.36 3.03 -1.65
N ARG A 1135 53.06 3.97 -0.75
CA ARG A 1135 53.34 3.87 0.69
C ARG A 1135 52.09 3.53 1.51
N LEU A 1136 50.96 3.26 0.86
CA LEU A 1136 49.71 2.91 1.53
C LEU A 1136 49.82 1.56 2.23
N SER A 1137 49.14 1.46 3.37
CA SER A 1137 48.94 0.15 4.00
C SER A 1137 48.03 -0.72 3.12
N PRO A 1138 48.12 -2.07 3.19
CA PRO A 1138 47.30 -2.96 2.37
C PRO A 1138 45.79 -2.64 2.45
N GLY A 1139 45.27 -2.39 3.66
CA GLY A 1139 43.85 -2.06 3.84
C GLY A 1139 43.40 -0.69 3.30
N LEU A 1140 44.33 0.23 3.02
CA LEU A 1140 44.04 1.47 2.27
C LEU A 1140 44.23 1.27 0.77
N ALA A 1141 45.24 0.50 0.35
CA ALA A 1141 45.49 0.18 -1.05
C ALA A 1141 44.31 -0.56 -1.71
N ASP A 1142 43.61 -1.43 -0.97
CA ASP A 1142 42.39 -2.09 -1.46
C ASP A 1142 41.25 -1.12 -1.77
N ARG A 1143 41.24 0.05 -1.11
CA ARG A 1143 40.18 1.06 -1.21
C ARG A 1143 40.57 2.27 -2.06
N ILE A 1144 41.85 2.47 -2.33
CA ILE A 1144 42.40 3.60 -3.08
C ILE A 1144 43.18 3.04 -4.26
N GLN A 1145 42.61 3.10 -5.45
CA GLN A 1145 43.18 2.49 -6.64
C GLN A 1145 43.55 3.56 -7.67
N ARG A 1146 44.77 3.45 -8.23
CA ARG A 1146 45.23 4.35 -9.30
C ARG A 1146 44.55 3.96 -10.62
N VAL A 1147 44.11 4.96 -11.38
CA VAL A 1147 43.44 4.79 -12.67
C VAL A 1147 44.32 5.25 -13.82
N ASP A 1148 44.30 4.52 -14.93
CA ASP A 1148 44.89 4.93 -16.19
C ASP A 1148 43.95 5.89 -16.95
N PRO A 1149 44.40 7.09 -17.35
CA PRO A 1149 43.60 8.00 -18.18
C PRO A 1149 43.06 7.37 -19.48
N GLY A 1150 43.74 6.37 -20.06
CA GLY A 1150 43.30 5.69 -21.28
C GLY A 1150 42.18 4.68 -21.08
N ALA A 1151 41.90 4.27 -19.84
CA ALA A 1151 40.94 3.22 -19.52
C ALA A 1151 40.21 3.52 -18.20
N LEU A 1152 39.35 4.55 -18.21
CA LEU A 1152 38.58 4.93 -17.02
C LEU A 1152 37.61 3.80 -16.62
N PRO A 1153 37.66 3.28 -15.37
CA PRO A 1153 36.70 2.30 -14.88
C PRO A 1153 35.29 2.91 -14.74
N GLU A 1154 34.29 2.07 -14.47
CA GLU A 1154 32.98 2.58 -14.05
C GLU A 1154 33.06 3.22 -12.66
N CYS A 1155 32.38 4.35 -12.50
CA CYS A 1155 32.23 5.03 -11.23
C CYS A 1155 30.79 5.48 -11.04
N ALA A 1156 30.39 5.64 -9.78
CA ALA A 1156 29.07 6.17 -9.43
C ALA A 1156 29.04 7.69 -9.54
N VAL A 1157 30.14 8.34 -9.13
CA VAL A 1157 30.29 9.80 -9.06
C VAL A 1157 31.73 10.18 -9.41
N MET A 1158 31.92 11.38 -9.97
CA MET A 1158 33.23 11.99 -10.19
C MET A 1158 33.39 13.25 -9.34
N ILE A 1159 34.51 13.33 -8.62
CA ILE A 1159 35.00 14.55 -7.96
C ILE A 1159 36.14 15.09 -8.81
N MET A 1160 36.04 16.36 -9.21
CA MET A 1160 37.07 17.03 -9.99
C MET A 1160 37.70 18.23 -9.28
N GLU A 1161 39.01 18.38 -9.43
CA GLU A 1161 39.70 19.64 -9.18
C GLU A 1161 39.28 20.68 -10.22
N ARG A 1162 39.00 21.90 -9.75
CA ARG A 1162 38.59 23.01 -10.60
C ARG A 1162 39.69 23.35 -11.61
N HIS A 1163 39.30 23.59 -12.86
CA HIS A 1163 40.20 23.95 -13.97
C HIS A 1163 41.29 22.91 -14.31
N SER A 1164 41.19 21.67 -13.81
CA SER A 1164 42.10 20.58 -14.23
C SER A 1164 41.78 20.11 -15.65
N PRO A 1165 42.72 20.23 -16.62
CA PRO A 1165 42.53 19.70 -17.97
C PRO A 1165 42.30 18.18 -17.98
N ARG A 1166 43.03 17.44 -17.14
CA ARG A 1166 42.88 15.98 -17.00
C ARG A 1166 41.49 15.61 -16.49
N ALA A 1167 40.98 16.34 -15.50
CA ALA A 1167 39.65 16.09 -14.98
C ALA A 1167 38.55 16.44 -16.00
N LEU A 1168 38.71 17.51 -16.79
CA LEU A 1168 37.77 17.84 -17.87
C LEU A 1168 37.75 16.76 -18.97
N GLN A 1169 38.91 16.24 -19.36
CA GLN A 1169 39.00 15.14 -20.32
C GLN A 1169 38.33 13.86 -19.81
N ALA A 1170 38.52 13.55 -18.53
CA ALA A 1170 37.86 12.41 -17.90
C ALA A 1170 36.33 12.61 -17.81
N ALA A 1171 35.86 13.81 -17.45
CA ALA A 1171 34.44 14.15 -17.43
C ALA A 1171 33.78 14.01 -18.82
N SER A 1172 34.44 14.50 -19.87
CA SER A 1172 34.01 14.33 -21.27
C SER A 1172 33.89 12.85 -21.64
N THR A 1173 34.87 12.04 -21.26
CA THR A 1173 34.88 10.59 -21.52
C THR A 1173 33.75 9.86 -20.79
N LEU A 1174 33.50 10.19 -19.52
CA LEU A 1174 32.44 9.57 -18.70
C LEU A 1174 31.03 9.95 -19.16
N THR A 1175 30.82 11.20 -19.54
CA THR A 1175 29.51 11.67 -20.03
C THR A 1175 29.19 11.10 -21.41
N ALA A 1176 30.20 10.95 -22.28
CA ALA A 1176 30.05 10.33 -23.61
C ALA A 1176 29.81 8.80 -23.56
N ARG A 1177 30.26 8.12 -22.50
CA ARG A 1177 30.05 6.67 -22.32
C ARG A 1177 28.58 6.33 -22.18
N GLU A 1178 28.11 5.29 -22.87
CA GLU A 1178 26.77 4.72 -22.68
C GLU A 1178 26.57 4.18 -21.25
N GLY A 1179 25.31 4.01 -20.82
CA GLY A 1179 24.99 3.47 -19.48
C GLY A 1179 24.57 4.55 -18.47
N ARG A 1180 25.08 4.48 -17.23
CA ARG A 1180 24.60 5.32 -16.12
C ARG A 1180 25.00 6.79 -16.25
N ILE A 1181 24.13 7.70 -15.82
CA ILE A 1181 24.46 9.12 -15.69
C ILE A 1181 25.42 9.28 -14.51
N VAL A 1182 26.64 9.76 -14.76
CA VAL A 1182 27.66 9.96 -13.73
C VAL A 1182 27.64 11.43 -13.30
N PRO A 1183 27.24 11.75 -12.06
CA PRO A 1183 27.31 13.11 -11.54
C PRO A 1183 28.77 13.57 -11.44
N ILE A 1184 29.01 14.80 -11.88
CA ILE A 1184 30.32 15.45 -11.79
C ILE A 1184 30.20 16.59 -10.78
N HIS A 1185 31.08 16.59 -9.79
CA HIS A 1185 31.13 17.58 -8.73
C HIS A 1185 32.52 18.21 -8.62
N VAL A 1186 32.57 19.52 -8.48
CA VAL A 1186 33.82 20.22 -8.17
C VAL A 1186 34.09 20.13 -6.67
N LEU A 1187 35.34 19.81 -6.31
CA LEU A 1187 35.77 19.56 -4.94
C LEU A 1187 35.44 20.71 -3.97
N ASP A 1188 35.58 21.97 -4.40
CA ASP A 1188 35.41 23.14 -3.54
C ASP A 1188 33.99 23.32 -2.99
N CYS A 1189 32.98 22.85 -3.73
CA CYS A 1189 31.56 22.98 -3.39
C CYS A 1189 30.90 21.62 -3.07
N LEU A 1190 31.71 20.57 -2.97
CA LEU A 1190 31.24 19.20 -2.73
C LEU A 1190 30.59 19.09 -1.35
N ARG A 1191 29.48 18.35 -1.28
CA ARG A 1191 28.80 18.03 -0.03
C ARG A 1191 28.80 16.52 0.18
N PRO A 1192 28.95 16.02 1.42
CA PRO A 1192 29.02 14.58 1.69
C PRO A 1192 27.79 13.81 1.21
N GLU A 1193 26.58 14.40 1.29
CA GLU A 1193 25.34 13.75 0.84
C GLU A 1193 25.32 13.43 -0.66
N TRP A 1194 26.14 14.09 -1.49
CA TRP A 1194 26.20 13.81 -2.94
C TRP A 1194 27.01 12.55 -3.28
N LEU A 1195 27.72 11.99 -2.30
CA LEU A 1195 28.46 10.73 -2.42
C LEU A 1195 27.74 9.58 -1.70
N LEU A 1196 26.47 9.76 -1.34
CA LEU A 1196 25.65 8.78 -0.66
C LEU A 1196 24.37 8.53 -1.47
N GLU A 1197 23.85 7.31 -1.35
CA GLU A 1197 22.57 6.91 -1.91
C GLU A 1197 21.54 6.77 -0.77
N GLU A 1198 20.36 7.33 -1.01
CA GLU A 1198 19.21 7.14 -0.14
C GLU A 1198 18.57 5.77 -0.44
N HIS A 1199 18.40 4.93 0.58
CA HIS A 1199 17.67 3.67 0.50
C HIS A 1199 16.44 3.75 1.39
N VAL A 1200 15.27 3.46 0.82
CA VAL A 1200 14.01 3.44 1.57
C VAL A 1200 13.50 2.01 1.62
N VAL A 1201 13.26 1.49 2.81
CA VAL A 1201 12.61 0.20 3.04
C VAL A 1201 11.24 0.44 3.65
N THR A 1202 10.20 -0.08 3.00
CA THR A 1202 8.82 0.01 3.43
C THR A 1202 8.26 -1.38 3.70
N VAL A 1203 7.88 -1.65 4.95
CA VAL A 1203 7.38 -2.97 5.38
C VAL A 1203 5.91 -2.86 5.73
N ASN A 1204 5.08 -3.67 5.07
CA ASN A 1204 3.70 -3.89 5.48
C ASN A 1204 3.69 -4.84 6.69
N THR A 1205 3.73 -4.29 7.90
CA THR A 1205 3.75 -5.07 9.14
C THR A 1205 2.42 -5.78 9.39
N ALA A 1206 1.32 -5.26 8.85
CA ALA A 1206 0.01 -5.92 8.96
C ALA A 1206 -0.03 -7.28 8.24
N ALA A 1207 0.78 -7.49 7.21
CA ALA A 1207 0.88 -8.78 6.50
C ALA A 1207 1.68 -9.86 7.25
N LEU A 1208 2.37 -9.50 8.34
CA LEU A 1208 3.25 -10.42 9.07
C LEU A 1208 2.63 -11.06 10.30
N CYS A 1209 1.54 -10.52 10.88
CA CYS A 1209 0.73 -11.10 11.97
C CYS A 1209 -0.46 -10.18 12.40
N GLY A 1210 -0.90 -9.23 11.57
CA GLY A 1210 -1.76 -8.12 12.02
C GLY A 1210 -0.98 -7.06 12.81
N ASP A 1211 -1.39 -5.79 12.74
CA ASP A 1211 -0.69 -4.71 13.44
C ASP A 1211 -1.09 -4.67 14.93
N LEU A 1212 -0.33 -5.41 15.73
CA LEU A 1212 -0.46 -5.48 17.19
C LEU A 1212 -0.26 -4.13 17.88
N THR A 1213 0.48 -3.20 17.27
CA THR A 1213 0.69 -1.86 17.87
C THR A 1213 -0.59 -1.05 17.83
N THR A 1214 -1.33 -1.06 16.71
CA THR A 1214 -2.67 -0.44 16.64
C THR A 1214 -3.69 -1.10 17.55
N MET A 1215 -3.58 -2.42 17.77
CA MET A 1215 -4.49 -3.12 18.68
C MET A 1215 -4.27 -2.75 20.15
N ALA A 1216 -3.04 -2.41 20.54
CA ALA A 1216 -2.77 -1.89 21.88
C ALA A 1216 -3.36 -0.49 22.10
N LEU A 1217 -3.78 0.20 21.03
CA LEU A 1217 -4.36 1.55 21.08
C LEU A 1217 -5.89 1.56 21.21
N SER A 1218 -6.59 0.44 20.99
CA SER A 1218 -8.07 0.36 20.86
C SER A 1218 -8.86 0.42 22.16
#